data_AF-A0A534SHE0-F1
#
_entry.id   AF-A0A534SHE0-F1
#
_cell.length_a   1.000
_cell.length_b   1.000
_cell.length_c   1.000
_cell.angle_alpha   90.00
_cell.angle_beta   90.00
_cell.angle_gamma   90.00
#
_symmetry.space_group_name_H-M   'P 1'
#
loop_
_entity.id
_entity.type
_entity.pdbx_description
1 polymer ?
#
loop_
_entity_poly.entity_id
_entity_poly.type
_entity_poly.pdbx_seq_one_letter_code
_entity_poly.pdbx_strand_id
1 'polypeptide(L)'
;YTFRVTVTDQDGLTVTSQVVVPVQQHATSIWVSPALPTVAPNATQAFTPTLEDQFGHPMASQPTFSWTVSGGGTIDAGGLFTAGGNAGGPFTVTATDSGSSLQGTASVTIGNSAPTVSVGAAASPNPVTTGTTTDLTVLGADDGGEAHLTYTWAVTSGPSGVTFSANGTNAAKSSTATFTQAGTYTFQVTAADQDGLTITSQVTVVVQQHVTTISVNPPSATVSLNGTANFTATAYDQFGHAFTSPPTFTWTVGGGGTIDAAGTFNAGGTVGSFTVTASVGAVHSTATVRVKDMPPFLVTPPTASPNPSRGPTTTLDVLADDDGGEEKLTYTWSASGPGTVSFAENGTNAAKTTTASFSDPGVYTITLTLRDASGNTTKVTLVVKVQEGLTVSDANLYVGKATFTIAWNRHRRGQDRDSFALTGFINPAGLPVSLAGTTMEATVDGAVLASGVLSTTGTFRGSSGTGPRVSLRLSNKSGKYTVRVSRDDLRPMLAVDNETGSRPLEVPVTLFVSRARTAMAENRLEFSLVSTRGRRSRGSWRGPKQRLLDGAFQTLRTKVVCTKVIGGYVMQASGVIYPMGSGPVMPTGDVTVRLADGDPVVIPLAALRRGGASEATSTWKYTDKTAPVSAFLLKNTKRAFTLKTGLIPVDALGGLPLGRSVGTRGDVAIRIDIPTAQGTIVFRTTPELVRAAGPYRWTRPAPLLR
;
A
#
# COMPACT_ATOMS: atom_id res chain seq x y z
N TYR A 1 30.19 109.12 69.86
CA TYR A 1 28.85 109.74 69.90
C TYR A 1 28.95 111.12 70.53
N THR A 2 28.21 112.12 70.03
CA THR A 2 28.14 113.46 70.65
C THR A 2 26.73 113.69 71.14
N PHE A 3 26.58 113.86 72.45
CA PHE A 3 25.29 114.15 73.07
C PHE A 3 25.24 115.64 73.41
N ARG A 4 24.15 116.30 73.02
CA ARG A 4 23.91 117.71 73.31
C ARG A 4 22.74 117.83 74.27
N VAL A 5 22.94 118.51 75.39
CA VAL A 5 21.85 118.94 76.25
C VAL A 5 21.62 120.44 76.03
N THR A 6 20.35 120.80 75.89
CA THR A 6 19.91 122.19 75.80
C THR A 6 18.98 122.44 76.98
N VAL A 7 19.35 123.40 77.83
CA VAL A 7 18.52 123.82 78.94
C VAL A 7 17.93 125.17 78.58
N THR A 8 16.60 125.28 78.74
CA THR A 8 15.82 126.47 78.41
C THR A 8 15.14 126.93 79.68
N ASP A 9 15.21 128.22 80.02
CA ASP A 9 14.47 128.76 81.15
C ASP A 9 13.01 129.09 80.78
N GLN A 10 12.24 129.53 81.78
CA GLN A 10 10.81 129.85 81.61
C GLN A 10 10.56 131.03 80.64
N ASP A 11 11.60 131.84 80.38
CA ASP A 11 11.53 133.01 79.50
C ASP A 11 12.03 132.66 78.07
N GLY A 12 12.39 131.39 77.83
CA GLY A 12 12.73 130.86 76.50
C GLY A 12 14.19 131.00 76.10
N LEU A 13 15.07 131.45 77.00
CA LEU A 13 16.50 131.58 76.72
C LEU A 13 17.22 130.24 76.91
N THR A 14 18.12 129.89 75.98
CA THR A 14 18.78 128.57 75.96
C THR A 14 20.28 128.64 76.12
N VAL A 15 20.84 127.71 76.89
CA VAL A 15 22.27 127.36 76.85
C VAL A 15 22.41 125.91 76.43
N THR A 16 23.46 125.60 75.65
CA THR A 16 23.76 124.22 75.27
C THR A 16 25.13 123.79 75.75
N SER A 17 25.19 122.59 76.28
CA SER A 17 26.43 121.89 76.58
C SER A 17 26.48 120.60 75.78
N GLN A 18 27.69 120.16 75.44
CA GLN A 18 27.91 118.91 74.73
C GLN A 18 28.89 118.05 75.49
N VAL A 19 28.62 116.74 75.48
CA VAL A 19 29.57 115.71 75.91
C VAL A 19 29.87 114.81 74.72
N VAL A 20 31.16 114.64 74.45
CA VAL A 20 31.65 113.66 73.49
C VAL A 20 31.92 112.36 74.24
N VAL A 21 31.25 111.29 73.84
CA VAL A 21 31.45 109.94 74.35
C VAL A 21 32.14 109.11 73.26
N PRO A 22 33.47 108.92 73.32
CA PRO A 22 34.15 107.97 72.46
C PRO A 22 33.77 106.55 72.90
N VAL A 23 33.27 105.74 71.95
CA VAL A 23 33.08 104.31 72.16
C VAL A 23 34.16 103.62 71.33
N GLN A 24 35.13 103.04 72.03
CA GLN A 24 36.21 102.30 71.39
C GLN A 24 35.71 100.91 70.99
N GLN A 25 36.24 100.38 69.88
CA GLN A 25 36.00 98.98 69.53
C GLN A 25 36.69 98.08 70.56
N HIS A 26 35.99 97.05 71.02
CA HIS A 26 36.52 96.03 71.91
C HIS A 26 36.31 94.66 71.26
N ALA A 27 37.41 93.96 71.00
CA ALA A 27 37.40 92.62 70.45
C ALA A 27 36.52 91.70 71.31
N THR A 28 35.48 91.13 70.71
CA THR A 28 34.46 90.36 71.45
C THR A 28 34.24 88.97 70.85
N SER A 29 34.32 88.82 69.53
CA SER A 29 34.12 87.53 68.84
C SER A 29 35.00 87.40 67.60
N ILE A 30 35.20 86.16 67.14
CA ILE A 30 35.79 85.87 65.83
C ILE A 30 34.75 85.11 65.02
N TRP A 31 34.45 85.60 63.82
CA TRP A 31 33.62 84.90 62.84
C TRP A 31 34.49 84.27 61.76
N VAL A 32 34.22 83.01 61.40
CA VAL A 32 35.00 82.26 60.40
C VAL A 32 34.11 81.88 59.22
N SER A 33 34.52 82.25 58.01
CA SER A 33 33.77 82.02 56.77
C SER A 33 34.56 81.20 55.75
N PRO A 34 33.93 80.25 55.03
CA PRO A 34 32.54 79.80 55.19
C PRO A 34 32.35 78.97 56.47
N ALA A 35 31.14 78.96 57.04
CA ALA A 35 30.88 78.28 58.31
C ALA A 35 30.66 76.76 58.19
N LEU A 36 30.08 76.29 57.07
CA LEU A 36 29.70 74.89 56.84
C LEU A 36 30.05 74.36 55.43
N PRO A 37 31.30 74.49 54.94
CA PRO A 37 31.65 73.97 53.62
C PRO A 37 31.69 72.43 53.58
N THR A 38 31.27 71.87 52.45
CA THR A 38 31.58 70.48 52.05
C THR A 38 32.67 70.51 50.99
N VAL A 39 33.75 69.77 51.22
CA VAL A 39 34.96 69.76 50.39
C VAL A 39 35.14 68.36 49.80
N ALA A 40 35.47 68.24 48.52
CA ALA A 40 35.79 66.94 47.94
C ALA A 40 37.09 66.37 48.54
N PRO A 41 37.28 65.04 48.59
CA PRO A 41 38.53 64.44 49.04
C PRO A 41 39.73 65.01 48.26
N ASN A 42 40.83 65.29 48.96
CA ASN A 42 42.05 65.91 48.41
C ASN A 42 41.89 67.34 47.84
N ALA A 43 40.72 67.98 47.96
CA ALA A 43 40.52 69.37 47.56
C ALA A 43 40.86 70.36 48.68
N THR A 44 40.88 71.66 48.36
CA THR A 44 41.20 72.73 49.33
C THR A 44 40.03 73.68 49.53
N GLN A 45 39.96 74.29 50.72
CA GLN A 45 38.98 75.30 51.09
C GLN A 45 39.64 76.40 51.92
N ALA A 46 39.57 77.65 51.46
CA ALA A 46 40.05 78.80 52.23
C ALA A 46 39.03 79.22 53.29
N PHE A 47 39.50 79.48 54.51
CA PHE A 47 38.74 80.08 55.60
C PHE A 47 39.25 81.48 55.90
N THR A 48 38.33 82.43 56.04
CA THR A 48 38.63 83.83 56.36
C THR A 48 38.04 84.18 57.72
N PRO A 49 38.87 84.54 58.72
CA PRO A 49 38.46 84.95 60.04
C PRO A 49 38.28 86.48 60.09
N THR A 50 37.29 86.94 60.83
CA THR A 50 37.05 88.37 61.10
C THR A 50 36.90 88.55 62.61
N LEU A 51 37.81 89.31 63.21
CA LEU A 51 37.70 89.78 64.58
C LEU A 51 36.65 90.89 64.62
N GLU A 52 35.62 90.69 65.41
CA GLU A 52 34.47 91.58 65.54
C GLU A 52 34.49 92.28 66.89
N ASP A 53 33.98 93.51 66.88
CA ASP A 53 33.78 94.31 68.08
C ASP A 53 32.52 93.90 68.85
N GLN A 54 32.26 94.57 69.97
CA GLN A 54 31.12 94.29 70.85
C GLN A 54 29.73 94.47 70.20
N PHE A 55 29.67 94.95 68.95
CA PHE A 55 28.45 95.14 68.18
C PHE A 55 28.40 94.24 66.93
N GLY A 56 29.35 93.32 66.75
CA GLY A 56 29.43 92.44 65.58
C GLY A 56 29.98 93.11 64.32
N HIS A 57 30.62 94.28 64.43
CA HIS A 57 31.29 94.91 63.30
C HIS A 57 32.77 94.54 63.26
N PRO A 58 33.40 94.42 62.07
CA PRO A 58 34.82 94.15 61.98
C PRO A 58 35.66 95.20 62.73
N MET A 59 36.64 94.73 63.50
CA MET A 59 37.69 95.59 64.06
C MET A 59 38.45 96.30 62.94
N ALA A 60 38.77 97.59 63.13
CA ALA A 60 39.48 98.41 62.15
C ALA A 60 40.87 97.84 61.76
N SER A 61 41.52 97.14 62.69
CA SER A 61 42.73 96.35 62.45
C SER A 61 42.47 94.89 62.78
N GLN A 62 42.71 93.99 61.83
CA GLN A 62 42.62 92.56 62.04
C GLN A 62 43.95 92.00 62.53
N PRO A 63 43.97 91.13 63.55
CA PRO A 63 45.20 90.46 63.98
C PRO A 63 45.60 89.36 62.99
N THR A 64 46.79 88.81 63.18
CA THR A 64 47.16 87.51 62.57
C THR A 64 46.53 86.39 63.39
N PHE A 65 45.76 85.53 62.72
CA PHE A 65 45.11 84.38 63.38
C PHE A 65 46.01 83.15 63.33
N SER A 66 46.00 82.38 64.40
CA SER A 66 46.54 81.02 64.41
C SER A 66 45.43 80.02 64.11
N TRP A 67 45.76 78.97 63.36
CA TRP A 67 44.79 77.99 62.86
C TRP A 67 45.04 76.60 63.42
N THR A 68 43.95 75.92 63.78
CA THR A 68 43.94 74.49 64.05
C THR A 68 42.74 73.84 63.40
N VAL A 69 42.84 72.54 63.09
CA VAL A 69 41.73 71.72 62.62
C VAL A 69 41.68 70.41 63.42
N SER A 70 40.48 69.97 63.79
CA SER A 70 40.30 68.80 64.66
C SER A 70 40.54 67.45 63.96
N GLY A 71 40.69 67.44 62.64
CA GLY A 71 40.89 66.23 61.83
C GLY A 71 40.58 66.43 60.36
N GLY A 72 40.49 65.33 59.61
CA GLY A 72 40.05 65.32 58.20
C GLY A 72 41.07 65.83 57.20
N GLY A 73 42.06 66.60 57.60
CA GLY A 73 43.04 67.19 56.71
C GLY A 73 44.04 68.06 57.46
N THR A 74 44.66 69.00 56.77
CA THR A 74 45.57 69.99 57.35
C THR A 74 45.06 71.41 57.07
N ILE A 75 45.39 72.36 57.94
CA ILE A 75 45.15 73.79 57.69
C ILE A 75 46.46 74.54 57.84
N ASP A 76 46.78 75.41 56.88
CA ASP A 76 48.01 76.19 56.90
C ASP A 76 47.85 77.52 57.68
N ALA A 77 48.94 78.27 57.82
CA ALA A 77 48.95 79.55 58.52
C ALA A 77 48.09 80.64 57.83
N GLY A 78 47.76 80.45 56.54
CA GLY A 78 46.89 81.35 55.77
C GLY A 78 45.41 81.02 55.88
N GLY A 79 45.03 79.97 56.62
CA GLY A 79 43.64 79.51 56.72
C GLY A 79 43.19 78.64 55.55
N LEU A 80 44.11 78.15 54.72
CA LEU A 80 43.78 77.21 53.65
C LEU A 80 43.73 75.79 54.21
N PHE A 81 42.53 75.22 54.29
CA PHE A 81 42.32 73.81 54.61
C PHE A 81 42.56 72.95 53.37
N THR A 82 43.33 71.87 53.52
CA THR A 82 43.51 70.80 52.53
C THR A 82 42.87 69.54 53.08
N ALA A 83 41.79 69.09 52.45
CA ALA A 83 41.10 67.86 52.82
C ALA A 83 42.00 66.65 52.60
N GLY A 84 41.93 65.67 53.50
CA GLY A 84 42.52 64.35 53.32
C GLY A 84 41.78 63.55 52.26
N GLY A 85 42.28 62.35 52.01
CA GLY A 85 41.75 61.46 50.97
C GLY A 85 40.51 60.67 51.35
N ASN A 86 39.94 60.84 52.54
CA ASN A 86 38.81 60.07 53.03
C ASN A 86 37.64 61.00 53.39
N ALA A 87 36.44 60.65 52.97
CA ALA A 87 35.22 61.31 53.42
C ALA A 87 35.05 61.28 54.95
N GLY A 88 34.38 62.29 55.51
CA GLY A 88 34.12 62.36 56.94
C GLY A 88 33.89 63.76 57.48
N GLY A 89 33.68 63.85 58.79
CA GLY A 89 33.39 65.10 59.49
C GLY A 89 31.99 65.12 60.11
N PRO A 90 31.51 66.27 60.58
CA PRO A 90 32.17 67.58 60.47
C PRO A 90 33.44 67.68 61.35
N PHE A 91 34.52 68.22 60.78
CA PHE A 91 35.74 68.59 61.49
C PHE A 91 35.69 70.08 61.87
N THR A 92 36.20 70.44 63.05
CA THR A 92 36.17 71.82 63.53
C THR A 92 37.46 72.54 63.13
N VAL A 93 37.32 73.62 62.37
CA VAL A 93 38.39 74.59 62.06
C VAL A 93 38.30 75.72 63.06
N THR A 94 39.40 76.04 63.73
CA THR A 94 39.45 77.08 64.78
C THR A 94 40.46 78.16 64.41
N ALA A 95 40.00 79.41 64.32
CA ALA A 95 40.84 80.60 64.26
C ALA A 95 40.99 81.18 65.66
N THR A 96 42.22 81.35 66.14
CA THR A 96 42.52 81.92 67.45
C THR A 96 43.29 83.22 67.31
N ASP A 97 42.80 84.29 67.92
CA ASP A 97 43.57 85.52 68.10
C ASP A 97 44.55 85.34 69.27
N SER A 98 45.85 85.37 68.96
CA SER A 98 46.90 85.15 69.96
C SER A 98 47.00 86.28 70.99
N GLY A 99 46.47 87.48 70.67
CA GLY A 99 46.52 88.64 71.56
C GLY A 99 45.41 88.66 72.62
N SER A 100 44.25 88.09 72.32
CA SER A 100 43.06 88.12 73.19
C SER A 100 42.58 86.75 73.64
N SER A 101 43.14 85.66 73.11
CA SER A 101 42.68 84.27 73.29
C SER A 101 41.24 83.98 72.80
N LEU A 102 40.61 84.94 72.12
CA LEU A 102 39.33 84.73 71.46
C LEU A 102 39.47 83.68 70.35
N GLN A 103 38.40 82.89 70.18
CA GLN A 103 38.34 81.82 69.20
C GLN A 103 37.05 81.93 68.39
N GLY A 104 37.16 81.66 67.09
CA GLY A 104 36.05 81.50 66.17
C GLY A 104 36.17 80.14 65.49
N THR A 105 35.03 79.47 65.27
CA THR A 105 35.03 78.14 64.67
C THR A 105 34.16 78.06 63.41
N ALA A 106 34.58 77.18 62.50
CA ALA A 106 33.78 76.70 61.38
C ALA A 106 33.79 75.16 61.39
N SER A 107 32.82 74.53 60.75
CA SER A 107 32.73 73.08 60.61
C SER A 107 32.87 72.68 59.14
N VAL A 108 33.87 71.90 58.80
CA VAL A 108 34.11 71.40 57.44
C VAL A 108 33.77 69.93 57.33
N THR A 109 33.04 69.54 56.29
CA THR A 109 32.77 68.13 55.98
C THR A 109 33.49 67.76 54.70
N ILE A 110 34.12 66.58 54.66
CA ILE A 110 34.68 66.01 53.43
C ILE A 110 33.61 65.11 52.83
N GLY A 111 33.14 65.46 51.62
CA GLY A 111 32.14 64.69 50.91
C GLY A 111 32.70 63.37 50.38
N ASN A 112 31.83 62.39 50.17
CA ASN A 112 32.17 61.14 49.50
C ASN A 112 32.23 61.32 47.98
N SER A 113 33.14 60.63 47.30
CA SER A 113 33.23 60.60 45.83
C SER A 113 32.70 59.28 45.28
N ALA A 114 32.18 59.29 44.05
CA ALA A 114 31.80 58.03 43.42
C ALA A 114 33.05 57.18 43.13
N PRO A 115 32.95 55.83 43.19
CA PRO A 115 34.05 54.95 42.85
C PRO A 115 34.54 55.15 41.42
N THR A 116 35.79 54.78 41.16
CA THR A 116 36.42 54.79 39.82
C THR A 116 36.82 53.38 39.39
N VAL A 117 36.98 53.17 38.08
CA VAL A 117 37.48 51.89 37.52
C VAL A 117 39.00 51.95 37.41
N SER A 118 39.70 51.16 38.23
CA SER A 118 41.16 51.02 38.21
C SER A 118 41.62 49.99 37.16
N VAL A 119 40.93 48.85 37.10
CA VAL A 119 41.09 47.84 36.05
C VAL A 119 39.71 47.49 35.52
N GLY A 120 39.53 47.62 34.20
CA GLY A 120 38.27 47.32 33.53
C GLY A 120 37.84 45.86 33.67
N ALA A 121 36.55 45.61 33.49
CA ALA A 121 36.00 44.27 33.46
C ALA A 121 36.72 43.41 32.39
N ALA A 122 37.19 42.23 32.79
CA ALA A 122 37.86 41.27 31.93
C ALA A 122 37.31 39.86 32.16
N ALA A 123 37.58 38.95 31.22
CA ALA A 123 37.16 37.56 31.28
C ALA A 123 38.25 36.62 30.76
N SER A 124 38.47 35.49 31.42
CA SER A 124 39.42 34.46 30.99
C SER A 124 38.96 33.06 31.41
N PRO A 125 38.86 32.08 30.49
CA PRO A 125 39.10 32.18 29.06
C PRO A 125 38.00 32.98 28.32
N ASN A 126 38.37 33.67 27.24
CA ASN A 126 37.43 34.31 26.31
C ASN A 126 38.05 34.32 24.88
N PRO A 127 37.49 33.57 23.90
CA PRO A 127 36.26 32.78 23.97
C PRO A 127 36.39 31.54 24.87
N VAL A 128 35.26 31.11 25.46
CA VAL A 128 35.13 29.80 26.12
C VAL A 128 34.92 28.75 25.03
N THR A 129 36.00 28.07 24.65
CA THR A 129 36.01 27.05 23.58
C THR A 129 35.83 25.64 24.12
N THR A 130 36.21 25.40 25.37
CA THR A 130 35.99 24.16 26.11
C THR A 130 35.43 24.46 27.50
N GLY A 131 34.60 23.56 28.04
CA GLY A 131 33.98 23.73 29.35
C GLY A 131 32.76 24.67 29.36
N THR A 132 32.38 25.07 30.58
CA THR A 132 31.12 25.76 30.88
C THR A 132 31.31 27.02 31.73
N THR A 133 32.55 27.49 31.91
CA THR A 133 32.87 28.60 32.84
C THR A 133 33.87 29.59 32.27
N THR A 134 33.84 30.82 32.76
CA THR A 134 34.91 31.83 32.60
C THR A 134 35.09 32.58 33.91
N ASP A 135 36.31 33.02 34.20
CA ASP A 135 36.58 33.90 35.34
C ASP A 135 36.43 35.35 34.91
N LEU A 136 35.59 36.09 35.63
CA LEU A 136 35.37 37.53 35.49
C LEU A 136 36.18 38.28 36.52
N THR A 137 36.87 39.33 36.10
CA THR A 137 37.67 40.18 37.00
C THR A 137 37.39 41.66 36.75
N VAL A 138 37.47 42.47 37.80
CA VAL A 138 37.41 43.94 37.75
C VAL A 138 38.16 44.49 38.97
N LEU A 139 38.62 45.74 38.92
CA LEU A 139 39.13 46.43 40.11
C LEU A 139 38.63 47.88 40.15
N GLY A 140 37.97 48.25 41.24
CA GLY A 140 37.59 49.64 41.53
C GLY A 140 38.59 50.33 42.47
N ALA A 141 38.49 51.65 42.55
CA ALA A 141 39.19 52.47 43.53
C ALA A 141 38.24 53.57 44.06
N ASP A 142 38.39 53.92 45.33
CA ASP A 142 37.45 54.78 46.06
C ASP A 142 38.18 55.52 47.20
N ASP A 143 37.68 56.68 47.62
CA ASP A 143 38.22 57.44 48.76
C ASP A 143 37.94 56.75 50.10
N GLY A 144 36.87 55.95 50.19
CA GLY A 144 36.63 55.01 51.28
C GLY A 144 37.50 53.74 51.23
N GLY A 145 38.21 53.51 50.12
CA GLY A 145 39.10 52.36 49.89
C GLY A 145 38.41 51.16 49.24
N GLU A 146 39.17 50.41 48.43
CA GLU A 146 38.63 49.31 47.61
C GLU A 146 37.92 48.21 48.41
N ALA A 147 38.40 47.89 49.61
CA ALA A 147 37.83 46.84 50.46
C ALA A 147 36.38 47.11 50.88
N HIS A 148 35.95 48.38 50.79
CA HIS A 148 34.61 48.82 51.12
C HIS A 148 33.66 48.84 49.91
N LEU A 149 34.15 48.52 48.71
CA LEU A 149 33.33 48.41 47.51
C LEU A 149 32.58 47.08 47.46
N THR A 150 31.34 47.14 46.98
CA THR A 150 30.51 45.99 46.65
C THR A 150 30.43 45.84 45.13
N TYR A 151 30.87 44.70 44.59
CA TYR A 151 30.79 44.42 43.16
C TYR A 151 29.58 43.53 42.86
N THR A 152 28.77 43.96 41.89
CA THR A 152 27.59 43.21 41.44
C THR A 152 27.64 43.01 39.94
N TRP A 153 27.81 41.76 39.51
CA TRP A 153 27.72 41.32 38.12
C TRP A 153 26.28 41.04 37.72
N ALA A 154 25.94 41.44 36.50
CA ALA A 154 24.69 41.13 35.83
C ALA A 154 24.94 40.83 34.34
N VAL A 155 24.14 39.93 33.79
CA VAL A 155 24.04 39.71 32.35
C VAL A 155 23.09 40.76 31.78
N THR A 156 23.59 41.63 30.92
CA THR A 156 22.79 42.70 30.28
C THR A 156 22.28 42.30 28.90
N SER A 157 22.94 41.33 28.25
CA SER A 157 22.56 40.75 26.97
C SER A 157 23.13 39.34 26.85
N GLY A 158 22.44 38.46 26.12
CA GLY A 158 22.82 37.06 25.91
C GLY A 158 21.79 36.06 26.46
N PRO A 159 22.08 34.76 26.36
CA PRO A 159 21.22 33.72 26.92
C PRO A 159 21.04 33.83 28.45
N SER A 160 19.96 33.25 28.99
CA SER A 160 19.72 33.20 30.44
C SER A 160 20.44 32.01 31.10
N GLY A 161 20.57 32.05 32.43
CA GLY A 161 21.04 30.89 33.22
C GLY A 161 22.49 30.99 33.69
N VAL A 162 23.10 32.18 33.64
CA VAL A 162 24.44 32.39 34.20
C VAL A 162 24.39 32.49 35.72
N THR A 163 25.25 31.74 36.40
CA THR A 163 25.47 31.85 37.85
C THR A 163 26.89 32.36 38.15
N PHE A 164 27.05 33.06 39.26
CA PHE A 164 28.33 33.63 39.70
C PHE A 164 28.79 32.98 41.00
N SER A 165 30.07 32.64 41.12
CA SER A 165 30.63 32.11 42.37
C SER A 165 30.64 33.13 43.50
N ALA A 166 30.83 34.41 43.18
CA ALA A 166 30.67 35.54 44.10
C ALA A 166 29.90 36.66 43.41
N ASN A 167 28.89 37.23 44.08
CA ASN A 167 28.15 38.38 43.57
C ASN A 167 27.62 39.24 44.72
N GLY A 168 27.48 40.55 44.50
CA GLY A 168 26.96 41.48 45.52
C GLY A 168 27.85 41.61 46.76
N THR A 169 29.15 41.39 46.63
CA THR A 169 30.14 41.50 47.71
C THR A 169 31.48 42.02 47.17
N ASN A 170 32.42 42.40 48.05
CA ASN A 170 33.77 42.78 47.60
C ASN A 170 34.51 41.62 46.89
N ALA A 171 34.27 40.37 47.30
CA ALA A 171 34.90 39.20 46.70
C ALA A 171 34.58 39.06 45.20
N ALA A 172 33.42 39.57 44.75
CA ALA A 172 32.98 39.51 43.36
C ALA A 172 33.84 40.34 42.38
N LYS A 173 34.85 41.08 42.85
CA LYS A 173 35.94 41.59 41.99
C LYS A 173 36.68 40.49 41.23
N SER A 174 36.59 39.25 41.72
CA SER A 174 36.94 38.02 41.01
C SER A 174 35.79 37.02 41.16
N SER A 175 35.12 36.67 40.07
CA SER A 175 33.99 35.74 40.10
C SER A 175 34.00 34.81 38.91
N THR A 176 33.76 33.52 39.12
CA THR A 176 33.56 32.55 38.05
C THR A 176 32.11 32.61 37.59
N ALA A 177 31.89 32.95 36.32
CA ALA A 177 30.60 32.82 35.66
C ALA A 177 30.45 31.41 35.09
N THR A 178 29.33 30.74 35.40
CA THR A 178 28.98 29.41 34.89
C THR A 178 27.79 29.50 33.96
N PHE A 179 27.92 28.96 32.76
CA PHE A 179 26.93 29.02 31.69
C PHE A 179 26.09 27.75 31.59
N THR A 180 24.88 27.87 31.06
CA THR A 180 24.01 26.74 30.70
C THR A 180 23.75 26.65 29.20
N GLN A 181 24.23 27.63 28.41
CA GLN A 181 24.00 27.72 26.97
C GLN A 181 25.20 28.38 26.29
N ALA A 182 25.49 27.99 25.05
CA ALA A 182 26.43 28.71 24.22
C ALA A 182 25.82 30.02 23.71
N GLY A 183 26.67 31.00 23.39
CA GLY A 183 26.23 32.31 22.91
C GLY A 183 27.19 33.43 23.30
N THR A 184 26.85 34.64 22.89
CA THR A 184 27.56 35.85 23.28
C THR A 184 26.83 36.52 24.43
N TYR A 185 27.56 36.76 25.52
CA TYR A 185 27.07 37.37 26.76
C TYR A 185 27.75 38.72 26.97
N THR A 186 26.98 39.74 27.35
CA THR A 186 27.53 41.02 27.83
C THR A 186 27.32 41.12 29.33
N PHE A 187 28.42 41.04 30.07
CA PHE A 187 28.42 41.22 31.51
C PHE A 187 28.66 42.69 31.84
N GLN A 188 27.86 43.22 32.76
CA GLN A 188 28.12 44.49 33.42
C GLN A 188 28.39 44.25 34.89
N VAL A 189 29.47 44.82 35.40
CA VAL A 189 29.72 44.92 36.84
C VAL A 189 29.43 46.34 37.29
N THR A 190 28.72 46.44 38.40
CA THR A 190 28.50 47.70 39.13
C THR A 190 29.32 47.63 40.41
N ALA A 191 30.23 48.58 40.61
CA ALA A 191 30.93 48.78 41.87
C ALA A 191 30.22 49.90 42.63
N ALA A 192 29.76 49.61 43.85
CA ALA A 192 29.09 50.55 44.73
C ALA A 192 29.92 50.78 46.00
N ASP A 193 30.02 52.02 46.46
CA ASP A 193 30.54 52.32 47.80
C ASP A 193 29.49 52.10 48.89
N GLN A 194 29.82 52.44 50.14
CA GLN A 194 28.95 52.26 51.30
C GLN A 194 27.79 53.27 51.36
N ASP A 195 27.91 54.39 50.63
CA ASP A 195 26.89 55.45 50.56
C ASP A 195 25.97 55.29 49.34
N GLY A 196 26.23 54.30 48.48
CA GLY A 196 25.42 53.95 47.33
C GLY A 196 25.79 54.67 46.04
N LEU A 197 26.93 55.38 45.97
CA LEU A 197 27.43 55.88 44.69
C LEU A 197 28.03 54.74 43.89
N THR A 198 27.85 54.78 42.57
CA THR A 198 28.18 53.63 41.70
C THR A 198 28.94 54.02 40.46
N ILE A 199 29.77 53.09 39.99
CA ILE A 199 30.36 53.10 38.64
C ILE A 199 30.17 51.72 37.99
N THR A 200 30.18 51.68 36.66
CA THR A 200 29.99 50.44 35.89
C THR A 200 31.15 50.15 34.94
N SER A 201 31.44 48.88 34.72
CA SER A 201 32.33 48.39 33.64
C SER A 201 31.69 47.18 32.94
N GLN A 202 32.06 46.91 31.69
CA GLN A 202 31.47 45.84 30.89
C GLN A 202 32.52 44.97 30.20
N VAL A 203 32.19 43.68 30.02
CA VAL A 203 32.97 42.72 29.23
C VAL A 203 32.04 41.84 28.41
N THR A 204 32.41 41.57 27.16
CA THR A 204 31.69 40.63 26.29
C THR A 204 32.41 39.30 26.26
N VAL A 205 31.69 38.20 26.53
CA VAL A 205 32.21 36.84 26.54
C VAL A 205 31.51 36.01 25.47
N VAL A 206 32.29 35.30 24.67
CA VAL A 206 31.76 34.37 23.66
C VAL A 206 31.93 32.93 24.16
N VAL A 207 30.82 32.22 24.35
CA VAL A 207 30.79 30.79 24.67
C VAL A 207 30.47 30.02 23.39
N GLN A 208 31.43 29.24 22.89
CA GLN A 208 31.27 28.48 21.66
C GLN A 208 30.67 27.10 21.94
N GLN A 209 29.76 26.66 21.07
CA GLN A 209 29.35 25.26 21.07
C GLN A 209 30.52 24.38 20.61
N HIS A 210 30.77 23.28 21.31
CA HIS A 210 31.65 22.23 20.84
C HIS A 210 30.96 20.88 21.02
N VAL A 211 31.14 19.98 20.06
CA VAL A 211 30.48 18.66 20.07
C VAL A 211 31.01 17.85 21.25
N THR A 212 30.10 17.39 22.11
CA THR A 212 30.43 16.48 23.23
C THR A 212 29.84 15.09 23.02
N THR A 213 28.66 15.00 22.42
CA THR A 213 27.98 13.73 22.16
C THR A 213 27.32 13.73 20.79
N ILE A 214 27.18 12.53 20.21
CA ILE A 214 26.46 12.29 18.96
C ILE A 214 25.38 11.24 19.23
N SER A 215 24.20 11.42 18.66
CA SER A 215 23.16 10.40 18.62
C SER A 215 22.91 9.98 17.19
N VAL A 216 22.93 8.66 16.92
CA VAL A 216 22.62 8.08 15.62
C VAL A 216 21.22 7.48 15.66
N ASN A 217 20.37 7.85 14.70
CA ASN A 217 19.01 7.35 14.55
C ASN A 217 18.76 6.76 13.15
N PRO A 218 18.18 5.56 13.04
CA PRO A 218 17.81 4.67 14.14
C PRO A 218 19.04 4.05 14.82
N PRO A 219 18.97 3.66 16.12
CA PRO A 219 20.08 2.98 16.82
C PRO A 219 20.30 1.56 16.28
N SER A 220 19.29 0.98 15.63
CA SER A 220 19.43 -0.24 14.85
C SER A 220 18.50 -0.30 13.65
N ALA A 221 18.97 -0.85 12.54
CA ALA A 221 18.16 -1.14 11.35
C ALA A 221 18.31 -2.62 10.93
N THR A 222 17.29 -3.20 10.31
CA THR A 222 17.39 -4.50 9.62
C THR A 222 17.09 -4.27 8.15
N VAL A 223 17.94 -4.82 7.28
CA VAL A 223 17.87 -4.65 5.83
C VAL A 223 18.09 -6.00 5.15
N SER A 224 17.47 -6.18 3.99
CA SER A 224 17.71 -7.33 3.11
C SER A 224 19.11 -7.28 2.49
N LEU A 225 19.56 -8.36 1.86
CA LEU A 225 20.71 -8.29 0.95
C LEU A 225 20.46 -7.22 -0.12
N ASN A 226 21.52 -6.50 -0.50
CA ASN A 226 21.47 -5.43 -1.52
C ASN A 226 20.47 -4.29 -1.23
N GLY A 227 19.80 -4.29 -0.07
CA GLY A 227 18.88 -3.23 0.34
C GLY A 227 19.62 -2.02 0.93
N THR A 228 18.86 -0.99 1.27
CA THR A 228 19.40 0.24 1.87
C THR A 228 18.74 0.57 3.20
N ALA A 229 19.48 1.26 4.07
CA ALA A 229 18.98 1.80 5.33
C ALA A 229 19.55 3.20 5.57
N ASN A 230 18.71 4.14 5.97
CA ASN A 230 19.13 5.52 6.23
C ASN A 230 19.41 5.70 7.72
N PHE A 231 20.58 6.27 8.02
CA PHE A 231 20.96 6.73 9.33
C PHE A 231 21.11 8.25 9.32
N THR A 232 20.70 8.87 10.41
CA THR A 232 20.83 10.30 10.66
C THR A 232 21.63 10.48 11.95
N ALA A 233 22.39 11.56 12.05
CA ALA A 233 23.16 11.89 13.24
C ALA A 233 22.79 13.29 13.74
N THR A 234 22.69 13.43 15.06
CA THR A 234 22.52 14.72 15.74
C THR A 234 23.69 14.92 16.70
N ALA A 235 24.38 16.05 16.60
CA ALA A 235 25.45 16.43 17.52
C ALA A 235 24.87 17.31 18.63
N TYR A 236 25.33 17.09 19.86
CA TYR A 236 24.97 17.88 21.03
C TYR A 236 26.21 18.56 21.61
N ASP A 237 26.01 19.77 22.11
CA ASP A 237 27.04 20.59 22.71
C ASP A 237 27.32 20.23 24.18
N GLN A 238 28.18 21.00 24.86
CA GLN A 238 28.55 20.77 26.26
C GLN A 238 27.42 21.00 27.27
N PHE A 239 26.28 21.51 26.82
CA PHE A 239 25.08 21.75 27.63
C PHE A 239 23.98 20.75 27.29
N GLY A 240 24.22 19.80 26.38
CA GLY A 240 23.21 18.84 25.92
C GLY A 240 22.23 19.44 24.91
N HIS A 241 22.52 20.61 24.35
CA HIS A 241 21.71 21.24 23.31
C HIS A 241 22.19 20.82 21.92
N ALA A 242 21.24 20.53 21.02
CA ALA A 242 21.57 20.18 19.64
C ALA A 242 22.09 21.40 18.87
N PHE A 243 23.03 21.17 17.95
CA PHE A 243 23.49 22.22 17.03
C PHE A 243 22.37 22.62 16.07
N THR A 244 22.09 23.93 15.95
CA THR A 244 21.13 24.46 14.96
C THR A 244 21.65 24.33 13.53
N SER A 245 22.96 24.53 13.35
CA SER A 245 23.69 24.20 12.14
C SER A 245 24.59 23.00 12.43
N PRO A 246 24.15 21.77 12.10
CA PRO A 246 24.89 20.57 12.45
C PRO A 246 26.27 20.56 11.77
N PRO A 247 27.30 20.05 12.45
CA PRO A 247 28.60 19.81 11.82
C PRO A 247 28.49 18.74 10.73
N THR A 248 29.46 18.72 9.82
CA THR A 248 29.58 17.63 8.85
C THR A 248 29.98 16.34 9.57
N PHE A 249 29.16 15.30 9.43
CA PHE A 249 29.44 13.97 9.98
C PHE A 249 30.27 13.15 8.99
N THR A 250 31.29 12.46 9.51
CA THR A 250 31.98 11.39 8.79
C THR A 250 31.29 10.07 9.11
N TRP A 251 30.78 9.38 8.09
CA TRP A 251 30.15 8.07 8.22
C TRP A 251 31.11 6.95 7.82
N THR A 252 31.16 5.90 8.63
CA THR A 252 31.90 4.67 8.33
C THR A 252 31.09 3.45 8.71
N VAL A 253 31.38 2.29 8.10
CA VAL A 253 30.74 1.03 8.45
C VAL A 253 31.77 -0.10 8.53
N GLY A 254 31.69 -0.89 9.60
CA GLY A 254 32.58 -2.04 9.85
C GLY A 254 32.19 -3.29 9.08
N GLY A 255 32.13 -3.22 7.74
CA GLY A 255 31.80 -4.35 6.86
C GLY A 255 30.33 -4.45 6.47
N GLY A 256 29.97 -5.52 5.75
CA GLY A 256 28.58 -5.81 5.36
C GLY A 256 27.97 -4.94 4.26
N GLY A 257 28.70 -3.92 3.79
CA GLY A 257 28.22 -2.96 2.81
C GLY A 257 29.08 -1.70 2.77
N THR A 258 28.52 -0.62 2.23
CA THR A 258 29.10 0.73 2.24
C THR A 258 28.12 1.72 2.87
N ILE A 259 28.62 2.86 3.36
CA ILE A 259 27.78 3.97 3.80
C ILE A 259 28.27 5.26 3.15
N ASP A 260 27.35 6.06 2.63
CA ASP A 260 27.69 7.33 1.99
C ASP A 260 27.75 8.49 2.99
N ALA A 261 28.14 9.68 2.50
CA ALA A 261 28.24 10.89 3.32
C ALA A 261 26.88 11.40 3.83
N ALA A 262 25.76 10.95 3.24
CA ALA A 262 24.41 11.29 3.68
C ALA A 262 23.89 10.34 4.77
N GLY A 263 24.65 9.30 5.14
CA GLY A 263 24.25 8.29 6.11
C GLY A 263 23.42 7.15 5.52
N THR A 264 23.39 7.00 4.19
CA THR A 264 22.72 5.88 3.51
C THR A 264 23.63 4.66 3.50
N PHE A 265 23.29 3.66 4.30
CA PHE A 265 23.93 2.35 4.25
C PHE A 265 23.36 1.54 3.07
N ASN A 266 24.26 0.97 2.27
CA ASN A 266 23.95 0.06 1.17
C ASN A 266 24.51 -1.32 1.54
N ALA A 267 23.62 -2.27 1.80
CA ALA A 267 24.00 -3.63 2.15
C ALA A 267 24.70 -4.32 0.98
N GLY A 268 25.76 -5.06 1.27
CA GLY A 268 26.42 -5.95 0.32
C GLY A 268 25.85 -7.37 0.38
N GLY A 269 26.54 -8.30 -0.26
CA GLY A 269 26.17 -9.72 -0.32
C GLY A 269 26.45 -10.54 0.95
N THR A 270 26.73 -9.91 2.10
CA THR A 270 27.15 -10.60 3.33
C THR A 270 26.11 -10.42 4.44
N VAL A 271 25.47 -11.51 4.84
CA VAL A 271 24.56 -11.56 6.01
C VAL A 271 25.35 -11.38 7.30
N GLY A 272 24.82 -10.61 8.24
CA GLY A 272 25.48 -10.37 9.51
C GLY A 272 24.98 -9.13 10.24
N SER A 273 25.64 -8.82 11.36
CA SER A 273 25.42 -7.60 12.12
C SER A 273 26.67 -6.74 12.01
N PHE A 274 26.50 -5.50 11.54
CA PHE A 274 27.59 -4.57 11.27
C PHE A 274 27.36 -3.26 12.01
N THR A 275 28.44 -2.55 12.30
CA THR A 275 28.40 -1.30 13.06
C THR A 275 28.58 -0.12 12.12
N VAL A 276 27.59 0.75 12.09
CA VAL A 276 27.65 2.07 11.46
C VAL A 276 28.12 3.07 12.50
N THR A 277 29.09 3.92 12.15
CA THR A 277 29.65 4.94 13.03
C THR A 277 29.52 6.31 12.39
N ALA A 278 28.92 7.26 13.10
CA ALA A 278 28.97 8.68 12.78
C ALA A 278 29.99 9.37 13.69
N SER A 279 30.88 10.19 13.13
CA SER A 279 31.87 10.93 13.90
C SER A 279 31.99 12.40 13.50
N VAL A 280 32.38 13.22 14.47
CA VAL A 280 32.82 14.61 14.31
C VAL A 280 34.11 14.76 15.12
N GLY A 281 35.25 14.87 14.45
CA GLY A 281 36.55 14.81 15.10
C GLY A 281 36.73 13.47 15.86
N ALA A 282 37.04 13.53 17.15
CA ALA A 282 37.20 12.36 18.01
C ALA A 282 35.87 11.82 18.60
N VAL A 283 34.81 12.65 18.61
CA VAL A 283 33.50 12.25 19.13
C VAL A 283 32.80 11.37 18.10
N HIS A 284 32.29 10.24 18.53
CA HIS A 284 31.60 9.30 17.67
C HIS A 284 30.45 8.61 18.41
N SER A 285 29.51 8.10 17.64
CA SER A 285 28.39 7.29 18.11
C SER A 285 28.07 6.23 17.07
N THR A 286 27.50 5.12 17.52
CA THR A 286 27.32 3.93 16.69
C THR A 286 25.87 3.49 16.64
N ALA A 287 25.51 2.87 15.51
CA ALA A 287 24.27 2.15 15.32
C ALA A 287 24.56 0.77 14.74
N THR A 288 23.64 -0.17 14.95
CA THR A 288 23.77 -1.54 14.42
C THR A 288 22.91 -1.73 13.18
N VAL A 289 23.50 -2.17 12.07
CA VAL A 289 22.74 -2.64 10.90
C VAL A 289 22.81 -4.17 10.81
N ARG A 290 21.65 -4.82 10.76
CA ARG A 290 21.53 -6.26 10.55
C ARG A 290 21.13 -6.54 9.10
N VAL A 291 22.05 -7.09 8.33
CA VAL A 291 21.78 -7.59 6.98
C VAL A 291 21.29 -9.03 7.13
N LYS A 292 20.11 -9.32 6.60
CA LYS A 292 19.50 -10.66 6.61
C LYS A 292 19.07 -11.03 5.19
N ASP A 293 19.15 -12.31 4.88
CA ASP A 293 18.52 -12.87 3.68
C ASP A 293 17.02 -12.99 3.93
N MET A 294 16.20 -12.39 3.07
CA MET A 294 14.74 -12.46 3.18
C MET A 294 14.21 -13.70 2.46
N PRO A 295 13.00 -14.18 2.79
CA PRO A 295 12.39 -15.24 2.01
C PRO A 295 12.09 -14.80 0.56
N PRO A 296 12.20 -15.71 -0.41
CA PRO A 296 11.91 -15.41 -1.80
C PRO A 296 10.45 -14.99 -2.01
N PHE A 297 10.17 -14.15 -3.00
CA PHE A 297 8.83 -13.66 -3.30
C PHE A 297 8.41 -13.93 -4.75
N LEU A 298 7.11 -13.91 -5.02
CA LEU A 298 6.58 -14.09 -6.37
C LEU A 298 6.59 -12.77 -7.13
N VAL A 299 7.25 -12.75 -8.29
CA VAL A 299 7.13 -11.66 -9.28
C VAL A 299 5.87 -11.87 -10.12
N THR A 300 5.61 -13.11 -10.52
CA THR A 300 4.35 -13.52 -11.15
C THR A 300 3.79 -14.75 -10.45
N PRO A 301 2.46 -14.85 -10.27
CA PRO A 301 1.86 -16.02 -9.66
C PRO A 301 2.06 -17.27 -10.53
N PRO A 302 2.14 -18.48 -9.94
CA PRO A 302 2.23 -19.70 -10.72
C PRO A 302 0.98 -19.86 -11.59
N THR A 303 1.20 -20.15 -12.88
CA THR A 303 0.15 -20.41 -13.86
C THR A 303 0.26 -21.81 -14.41
N ALA A 304 -0.84 -22.33 -14.92
CA ALA A 304 -0.87 -23.57 -15.68
C ALA A 304 -1.51 -23.29 -17.04
N SER A 305 -0.82 -23.65 -18.12
CA SER A 305 -1.32 -23.51 -19.48
C SER A 305 -1.11 -24.81 -20.26
N PRO A 306 -2.19 -25.47 -20.72
CA PRO A 306 -3.60 -25.14 -20.52
C PRO A 306 -4.16 -25.51 -19.12
N ASN A 307 -5.07 -24.70 -18.55
CA ASN A 307 -5.85 -25.04 -17.35
C ASN A 307 -7.34 -24.65 -17.52
N PRO A 308 -8.30 -25.60 -17.59
CA PRO A 308 -8.13 -27.03 -17.44
C PRO A 308 -7.25 -27.65 -18.53
N SER A 309 -6.36 -28.58 -18.14
CA SER A 309 -5.59 -29.36 -19.10
C SER A 309 -6.49 -30.42 -19.71
N ARG A 310 -6.43 -30.52 -21.04
CA ARG A 310 -7.21 -31.44 -21.86
C ARG A 310 -6.35 -32.63 -22.33
N GLY A 311 -5.20 -32.85 -21.71
CA GLY A 311 -4.28 -33.95 -21.98
C GLY A 311 -3.57 -34.35 -20.69
N PRO A 312 -2.67 -35.34 -20.74
CA PRO A 312 -1.96 -35.79 -19.55
C PRO A 312 -0.92 -34.76 -19.07
N THR A 313 -0.75 -33.61 -19.72
CA THR A 313 0.28 -32.63 -19.37
C THR A 313 -0.24 -31.20 -19.34
N THR A 314 0.39 -30.36 -18.51
CA THR A 314 0.28 -28.89 -18.60
C THR A 314 1.67 -28.30 -18.40
N THR A 315 1.94 -27.15 -19.02
CA THR A 315 3.09 -26.33 -18.62
C THR A 315 2.71 -25.55 -17.37
N LEU A 316 3.61 -25.55 -16.39
CA LEU A 316 3.60 -24.70 -15.22
C LEU A 316 4.66 -23.62 -15.42
N ASP A 317 4.26 -22.37 -15.25
CA ASP A 317 5.13 -21.20 -15.39
C ASP A 317 4.97 -20.30 -14.17
N VAL A 318 6.09 -19.85 -13.61
CA VAL A 318 6.16 -18.92 -12.49
C VAL A 318 7.42 -18.08 -12.61
N LEU A 319 7.38 -16.85 -12.09
CA LEU A 319 8.57 -16.05 -11.89
C LEU A 319 8.62 -15.62 -10.42
N ALA A 320 9.72 -15.96 -9.74
CA ALA A 320 10.03 -15.49 -8.41
C ALA A 320 11.31 -14.66 -8.45
N ASP A 321 11.57 -13.93 -7.38
CA ASP A 321 12.82 -13.22 -7.16
C ASP A 321 13.11 -13.16 -5.66
N ASP A 322 14.30 -12.70 -5.33
CA ASP A 322 14.86 -12.76 -3.99
C ASP A 322 15.95 -11.71 -3.82
N ASP A 323 16.24 -11.29 -2.60
CA ASP A 323 17.30 -10.32 -2.34
C ASP A 323 18.71 -10.87 -2.66
N GLY A 324 18.86 -12.20 -2.72
CA GLY A 324 20.03 -12.89 -3.24
C GLY A 324 20.09 -13.06 -4.76
N GLY A 325 19.00 -12.74 -5.49
CA GLY A 325 18.84 -12.86 -6.94
C GLY A 325 18.12 -14.15 -7.41
N GLU A 326 17.28 -14.02 -8.44
CA GLU A 326 16.48 -15.12 -9.02
C GLU A 326 17.29 -16.37 -9.37
N GLU A 327 18.52 -16.22 -9.89
CA GLU A 327 19.34 -17.34 -10.36
C GLU A 327 19.75 -18.32 -9.25
N LYS A 328 19.67 -17.88 -7.99
CA LYS A 328 19.99 -18.71 -6.81
C LYS A 328 18.76 -19.43 -6.25
N LEU A 329 17.58 -19.21 -6.83
CA LEU A 329 16.34 -19.84 -6.39
C LEU A 329 16.21 -21.28 -6.90
N THR A 330 15.70 -22.13 -6.00
CA THR A 330 15.30 -23.50 -6.30
C THR A 330 13.78 -23.61 -6.32
N TYR A 331 13.21 -24.01 -7.46
CA TYR A 331 11.77 -24.20 -7.64
C TYR A 331 11.45 -25.69 -7.44
N THR A 332 10.72 -26.02 -6.38
CA THR A 332 10.30 -27.40 -6.11
C THR A 332 8.78 -27.52 -6.17
N TRP A 333 8.30 -28.27 -7.15
CA TRP A 333 6.91 -28.61 -7.34
C TRP A 333 6.57 -29.95 -6.69
N SER A 334 5.40 -29.96 -6.06
CA SER A 334 4.76 -31.16 -5.54
C SER A 334 3.27 -31.11 -5.85
N ALA A 335 2.60 -32.25 -5.83
CA ALA A 335 1.18 -32.32 -6.14
C ALA A 335 0.46 -33.25 -5.17
N SER A 336 -0.80 -32.94 -4.92
CA SER A 336 -1.76 -33.83 -4.28
C SER A 336 -3.02 -33.91 -5.15
N GLY A 337 -3.59 -35.10 -5.29
CA GLY A 337 -4.72 -35.31 -6.20
C GLY A 337 -5.01 -36.79 -6.44
N PRO A 338 -5.88 -37.09 -7.44
CA PRO A 338 -6.41 -38.44 -7.68
C PRO A 338 -5.40 -39.43 -8.26
N GLY A 339 -4.26 -38.98 -8.79
CA GLY A 339 -3.21 -39.82 -9.35
C GLY A 339 -1.81 -39.28 -9.07
N THR A 340 -0.79 -39.94 -9.64
CA THR A 340 0.61 -39.48 -9.56
C THR A 340 0.88 -38.32 -10.53
N VAL A 341 1.81 -37.43 -10.14
CA VAL A 341 2.29 -36.32 -10.97
C VAL A 341 3.80 -36.38 -11.07
N SER A 342 4.35 -36.31 -12.28
CA SER A 342 5.78 -36.11 -12.52
C SER A 342 6.04 -34.72 -13.12
N PHE A 343 7.21 -34.16 -12.85
CA PHE A 343 7.63 -32.86 -13.36
C PHE A 343 8.89 -33.07 -14.19
N ALA A 344 8.93 -32.50 -15.40
CA ALA A 344 10.08 -32.65 -16.30
C ALA A 344 11.35 -32.06 -15.68
N GLU A 345 11.24 -30.85 -15.14
CA GLU A 345 12.27 -30.20 -14.31
C GLU A 345 11.70 -29.99 -12.90
N ASN A 346 12.48 -30.30 -11.86
CA ASN A 346 12.07 -30.10 -10.48
C ASN A 346 13.27 -29.96 -9.54
N GLY A 347 13.15 -29.12 -8.51
CA GLY A 347 14.20 -28.95 -7.51
C GLY A 347 15.44 -28.21 -8.05
N THR A 348 15.27 -27.41 -9.10
CA THR A 348 16.32 -26.59 -9.74
C THR A 348 15.78 -25.21 -10.08
N ASN A 349 16.64 -24.26 -10.48
CA ASN A 349 16.18 -22.96 -11.01
C ASN A 349 15.38 -23.11 -12.32
N ALA A 350 15.77 -24.05 -13.18
CA ALA A 350 15.13 -24.31 -14.47
C ALA A 350 13.64 -24.69 -14.33
N ALA A 351 13.24 -25.24 -13.18
CA ALA A 351 11.86 -25.61 -12.88
C ALA A 351 10.90 -24.41 -12.71
N LYS A 352 11.34 -23.16 -12.86
CA LYS A 352 10.45 -21.99 -13.02
C LYS A 352 9.47 -22.12 -14.19
N THR A 353 9.88 -22.85 -15.22
CA THR A 353 9.02 -23.40 -16.27
C THR A 353 9.18 -24.92 -16.27
N THR A 354 8.11 -25.67 -15.99
CA THR A 354 8.17 -27.14 -16.03
C THR A 354 6.91 -27.76 -16.64
N THR A 355 7.04 -28.92 -17.28
CA THR A 355 5.88 -29.69 -17.72
C THR A 355 5.47 -30.66 -16.61
N ALA A 356 4.28 -30.48 -16.05
CA ALA A 356 3.66 -31.45 -15.15
C ALA A 356 2.90 -32.50 -15.96
N SER A 357 3.12 -33.78 -15.66
CA SER A 357 2.46 -34.94 -16.29
C SER A 357 1.64 -35.71 -15.26
N PHE A 358 0.37 -35.97 -15.57
CA PHE A 358 -0.63 -36.57 -14.68
C PHE A 358 -1.02 -37.96 -15.17
N SER A 359 -1.12 -38.93 -14.27
CA SER A 359 -1.56 -40.30 -14.60
C SER A 359 -3.07 -40.45 -14.72
N ASP A 360 -3.84 -39.64 -13.99
CA ASP A 360 -5.30 -39.74 -13.92
C ASP A 360 -5.98 -38.38 -14.14
N PRO A 361 -7.22 -38.36 -14.65
CA PRO A 361 -8.04 -37.15 -14.69
C PRO A 361 -8.50 -36.73 -13.28
N GLY A 362 -8.70 -35.43 -13.08
CA GLY A 362 -9.35 -34.85 -11.91
C GLY A 362 -8.70 -33.53 -11.48
N VAL A 363 -8.96 -33.12 -10.24
CA VAL A 363 -8.48 -31.84 -9.71
C VAL A 363 -7.24 -32.08 -8.86
N TYR A 364 -6.15 -31.43 -9.21
CA TYR A 364 -4.88 -31.47 -8.49
C TYR A 364 -4.62 -30.14 -7.79
N THR A 365 -4.12 -30.22 -6.57
CA THR A 365 -3.50 -29.09 -5.89
C THR A 365 -1.99 -29.21 -6.05
N ILE A 366 -1.43 -28.34 -6.88
CA ILE A 366 0.01 -28.21 -7.09
C ILE A 366 0.54 -27.24 -6.03
N THR A 367 1.61 -27.62 -5.33
CA THR A 367 2.32 -26.76 -4.37
C THR A 367 3.72 -26.49 -4.90
N LEU A 368 4.01 -25.22 -5.15
CA LEU A 368 5.36 -24.72 -5.38
C LEU A 368 5.99 -24.34 -4.04
N THR A 369 7.20 -24.82 -3.80
CA THR A 369 8.09 -24.33 -2.75
C THR A 369 9.29 -23.66 -3.42
N LEU A 370 9.37 -22.35 -3.27
CA LEU A 370 10.55 -21.56 -3.56
C LEU A 370 11.51 -21.70 -2.39
N ARG A 371 12.80 -21.86 -2.68
CA ARG A 371 13.86 -21.89 -1.67
C ARG A 371 15.05 -21.08 -2.16
N ASP A 372 15.55 -20.17 -1.34
CA ASP A 372 16.78 -19.43 -1.61
C ASP A 372 18.04 -20.23 -1.20
N ALA A 373 19.22 -19.62 -1.39
CA ALA A 373 20.50 -20.24 -1.04
C ALA A 373 20.72 -20.39 0.48
N SER A 374 20.10 -19.55 1.31
CA SER A 374 20.20 -19.63 2.77
C SER A 374 19.18 -20.59 3.39
N GLY A 375 18.26 -21.11 2.59
CA GLY A 375 17.25 -22.06 2.98
C GLY A 375 15.91 -21.46 3.44
N ASN A 376 15.66 -20.15 3.30
CA ASN A 376 14.32 -19.62 3.51
C ASN A 376 13.40 -20.10 2.39
N THR A 377 12.10 -20.19 2.69
CA THR A 377 11.14 -20.74 1.74
C THR A 377 9.85 -19.96 1.67
N THR A 378 9.29 -19.88 0.47
CA THR A 378 7.93 -19.39 0.21
C THR A 378 7.14 -20.47 -0.49
N LYS A 379 5.92 -20.75 -0.01
CA LYS A 379 5.03 -21.77 -0.57
C LYS A 379 3.79 -21.15 -1.16
N VAL A 380 3.41 -21.59 -2.36
CA VAL A 380 2.18 -21.18 -3.04
C VAL A 380 1.52 -22.39 -3.67
N THR A 381 0.19 -22.38 -3.72
CA THR A 381 -0.60 -23.45 -4.34
C THR A 381 -1.31 -22.96 -5.60
N LEU A 382 -1.46 -23.87 -6.57
CA LEU A 382 -2.20 -23.68 -7.80
C LEU A 382 -3.11 -24.89 -8.02
N VAL A 383 -4.38 -24.63 -8.37
CA VAL A 383 -5.31 -25.69 -8.74
C VAL A 383 -5.21 -25.96 -10.23
N VAL A 384 -4.86 -27.20 -10.59
CA VAL A 384 -4.85 -27.67 -11.97
C VAL A 384 -5.98 -28.66 -12.16
N LYS A 385 -6.89 -28.37 -13.09
CA LYS A 385 -7.96 -29.28 -13.47
C LYS A 385 -7.52 -30.09 -14.67
N VAL A 386 -7.27 -31.37 -14.48
CA VAL A 386 -6.94 -32.32 -15.56
C VAL A 386 -8.22 -33.00 -15.98
N GLN A 387 -8.60 -32.79 -17.23
CA GLN A 387 -9.75 -33.46 -17.82
C GLN A 387 -9.23 -34.64 -18.63
N GLU A 388 -9.95 -35.76 -18.60
CA GLU A 388 -9.82 -36.76 -19.65
C GLU A 388 -9.94 -36.02 -20.98
N GLY A 389 -8.94 -36.19 -21.86
CA GLY A 389 -8.79 -35.30 -22.99
C GLY A 389 -10.06 -35.19 -23.83
N LEU A 390 -10.71 -34.04 -23.68
CA LEU A 390 -12.00 -33.63 -24.27
C LEU A 390 -13.08 -34.68 -24.50
N THR A 391 -14.16 -34.51 -23.74
CA THR A 391 -15.48 -34.29 -24.33
C THR A 391 -15.46 -32.90 -25.00
N VAL A 392 -15.86 -32.63 -26.24
CA VAL A 392 -16.84 -33.21 -27.18
C VAL A 392 -16.33 -32.97 -28.62
N SER A 393 -16.88 -33.73 -29.59
CA SER A 393 -16.50 -33.86 -31.01
C SER A 393 -15.32 -34.83 -31.13
N ASP A 394 -15.51 -36.12 -31.38
CA ASP A 394 -16.24 -36.59 -32.55
C ASP A 394 -16.48 -38.11 -32.40
N ALA A 395 -17.49 -38.49 -31.62
CA ALA A 395 -18.01 -39.85 -31.61
C ALA A 395 -19.53 -39.76 -31.45
N ASN A 396 -20.17 -39.45 -32.56
CA ASN A 396 -21.60 -39.44 -32.70
C ASN A 396 -22.12 -40.88 -32.65
N LEU A 397 -22.97 -41.20 -31.67
CA LEU A 397 -23.61 -42.50 -31.55
C LEU A 397 -24.90 -42.48 -32.39
N TYR A 398 -24.98 -43.24 -33.47
CA TYR A 398 -26.15 -43.31 -34.34
C TYR A 398 -26.95 -44.55 -34.04
N VAL A 399 -28.28 -44.48 -34.08
CA VAL A 399 -29.13 -45.67 -34.16
C VAL A 399 -29.58 -45.85 -35.59
N GLY A 400 -29.28 -47.00 -36.18
CA GLY A 400 -29.77 -47.36 -37.52
C GLY A 400 -31.08 -48.14 -37.45
N LYS A 401 -31.22 -49.02 -36.46
CA LYS A 401 -32.37 -49.91 -36.32
C LYS A 401 -32.51 -50.40 -34.89
N ALA A 402 -33.75 -50.43 -34.42
CA ALA A 402 -34.11 -51.10 -33.17
C ALA A 402 -35.34 -51.98 -33.40
N THR A 403 -35.42 -53.12 -32.71
CA THR A 403 -36.57 -54.02 -32.76
C THR A 403 -36.78 -54.69 -31.41
N PHE A 404 -38.02 -54.93 -31.03
CA PHE A 404 -38.33 -55.80 -29.90
C PHE A 404 -39.47 -56.78 -30.23
N THR A 405 -39.57 -57.85 -29.46
CA THR A 405 -40.71 -58.77 -29.48
C THR A 405 -41.06 -59.17 -28.05
N ILE A 406 -42.34 -59.02 -27.69
CA ILE A 406 -42.92 -59.60 -26.48
C ILE A 406 -43.73 -60.84 -26.88
N ALA A 407 -43.40 -62.00 -26.33
CA ALA A 407 -43.95 -63.30 -26.70
C ALA A 407 -45.04 -63.75 -25.70
N TRP A 408 -46.21 -63.11 -25.74
CA TRP A 408 -47.33 -63.39 -24.83
C TRP A 408 -47.70 -64.88 -24.72
N ASN A 409 -47.62 -65.63 -25.81
CA ASN A 409 -47.90 -67.08 -25.82
C ASN A 409 -46.85 -67.92 -25.06
N ARG A 410 -45.63 -67.41 -24.88
CA ARG A 410 -44.54 -68.05 -24.12
C ARG A 410 -44.61 -67.68 -22.65
N HIS A 411 -44.93 -66.42 -22.34
CA HIS A 411 -45.20 -65.95 -20.97
C HIS A 411 -46.29 -66.78 -20.27
N ARG A 412 -47.38 -67.11 -20.97
CA ARG A 412 -48.44 -68.02 -20.45
C ARG A 412 -47.95 -69.42 -20.07
N ARG A 413 -46.77 -69.83 -20.56
CA ARG A 413 -46.15 -71.13 -20.28
C ARG A 413 -44.99 -70.99 -19.28
N GLY A 414 -44.90 -69.86 -18.57
CA GLY A 414 -43.83 -69.56 -17.61
C GLY A 414 -42.45 -69.37 -18.26
N GLN A 415 -42.41 -68.95 -19.54
CA GLN A 415 -41.16 -68.78 -20.27
C GLN A 415 -40.99 -67.33 -20.74
N ASP A 416 -40.02 -66.63 -20.15
CA ASP A 416 -39.59 -65.32 -20.62
C ASP A 416 -38.77 -65.51 -21.90
N ARG A 417 -39.38 -65.18 -23.04
CA ARG A 417 -38.78 -65.33 -24.37
C ARG A 417 -38.89 -64.06 -25.20
N ASP A 418 -38.89 -62.93 -24.53
CA ASP A 418 -38.86 -61.65 -25.21
C ASP A 418 -37.47 -61.40 -25.79
N SER A 419 -37.40 -60.45 -26.71
CA SER A 419 -36.13 -60.08 -27.32
C SER A 419 -36.10 -58.61 -27.67
N PHE A 420 -34.92 -58.01 -27.50
CA PHE A 420 -34.62 -56.65 -27.91
C PHE A 420 -33.32 -56.63 -28.72
N ALA A 421 -33.28 -55.83 -29.78
CA ALA A 421 -32.07 -55.61 -30.55
C ALA A 421 -31.94 -54.13 -30.93
N LEU A 422 -30.76 -53.58 -30.71
CA LEU A 422 -30.37 -52.21 -31.06
C LEU A 422 -29.08 -52.25 -31.87
N THR A 423 -29.06 -51.58 -33.01
CA THR A 423 -27.89 -51.54 -33.89
C THR A 423 -27.63 -50.14 -34.42
N GLY A 424 -26.36 -49.80 -34.53
CA GLY A 424 -25.94 -48.47 -34.88
C GLY A 424 -24.43 -48.37 -35.10
N PHE A 425 -23.92 -47.13 -35.10
CA PHE A 425 -22.52 -46.82 -35.36
C PHE A 425 -22.01 -45.69 -34.45
N ILE A 426 -20.71 -45.62 -34.22
CA ILE A 426 -19.98 -44.53 -33.57
C ILE A 426 -19.16 -43.79 -34.64
N ASN A 427 -19.24 -42.45 -34.74
CA ASN A 427 -18.53 -41.68 -35.78
C ASN A 427 -17.84 -40.39 -35.28
N PRO A 428 -16.58 -40.14 -35.65
CA PRO A 428 -15.61 -41.09 -36.19
C PRO A 428 -15.42 -42.32 -35.32
N ALA A 429 -14.98 -43.41 -35.95
CA ALA A 429 -14.67 -44.69 -35.29
C ALA A 429 -13.37 -44.60 -34.46
N GLY A 430 -13.12 -43.49 -33.77
CA GLY A 430 -11.92 -43.17 -32.99
C GLY A 430 -11.78 -43.98 -31.69
N LEU A 431 -12.24 -45.24 -31.71
CA LEU A 431 -12.10 -46.20 -30.64
C LEU A 431 -10.65 -46.70 -30.56
N PRO A 432 -10.16 -47.05 -29.35
CA PRO A 432 -8.82 -47.58 -29.20
C PRO A 432 -8.62 -48.87 -30.01
N VAL A 433 -7.37 -49.11 -30.40
CA VAL A 433 -6.96 -50.31 -31.17
C VAL A 433 -7.30 -51.62 -30.46
N SER A 434 -7.41 -51.60 -29.13
CA SER A 434 -7.93 -52.69 -28.31
C SER A 434 -9.17 -52.22 -27.56
N LEU A 435 -10.22 -53.05 -27.55
CA LEU A 435 -11.46 -52.80 -26.81
C LEU A 435 -11.49 -53.53 -25.45
N ALA A 436 -10.39 -54.17 -25.03
CA ALA A 436 -10.31 -54.86 -23.74
C ALA A 436 -10.66 -53.91 -22.59
N GLY A 437 -11.48 -54.37 -21.64
CA GLY A 437 -11.90 -53.57 -20.49
C GLY A 437 -12.93 -52.48 -20.80
N THR A 438 -13.38 -52.34 -22.06
CA THR A 438 -14.47 -51.43 -22.41
C THR A 438 -15.79 -51.99 -21.89
N THR A 439 -16.53 -51.25 -21.07
CA THR A 439 -17.89 -51.63 -20.69
C THR A 439 -18.88 -51.10 -21.72
N MET A 440 -19.92 -51.89 -22.01
CA MET A 440 -21.08 -51.47 -22.77
C MET A 440 -22.32 -51.70 -21.91
N GLU A 441 -23.19 -50.70 -21.80
CA GLU A 441 -24.45 -50.80 -21.07
C GLU A 441 -25.59 -50.17 -21.87
N ALA A 442 -26.69 -50.90 -22.05
CA ALA A 442 -27.90 -50.41 -22.65
C ALA A 442 -29.03 -50.42 -21.61
N THR A 443 -29.79 -49.33 -21.55
CA THR A 443 -30.99 -49.24 -20.71
C THR A 443 -32.22 -48.96 -21.56
N VAL A 444 -33.37 -49.41 -21.08
CA VAL A 444 -34.69 -49.12 -21.63
C VAL A 444 -35.54 -48.58 -20.51
N ASP A 445 -36.09 -47.37 -20.69
CA ASP A 445 -36.85 -46.64 -19.66
C ASP A 445 -36.10 -46.55 -18.32
N GLY A 446 -34.78 -46.30 -18.40
CA GLY A 446 -33.88 -46.21 -17.23
C GLY A 446 -33.46 -47.55 -16.62
N ALA A 447 -34.15 -48.66 -16.91
CA ALA A 447 -33.79 -49.98 -16.41
C ALA A 447 -32.70 -50.64 -17.28
N VAL A 448 -31.72 -51.30 -16.65
CA VAL A 448 -30.61 -51.96 -17.37
C VAL A 448 -31.12 -53.16 -18.17
N LEU A 449 -31.05 -53.03 -19.49
CA LEU A 449 -31.42 -54.09 -20.43
C LEU A 449 -30.24 -55.05 -20.67
N ALA A 450 -29.03 -54.51 -20.78
CA ALA A 450 -27.82 -55.30 -21.01
C ALA A 450 -26.58 -54.55 -20.55
N SER A 451 -25.69 -55.20 -19.79
CA SER A 451 -24.38 -54.64 -19.43
C SER A 451 -23.29 -55.71 -19.55
N GLY A 452 -22.05 -55.31 -19.85
CA GLY A 452 -20.93 -56.25 -19.94
C GLY A 452 -19.60 -55.62 -20.37
N VAL A 453 -18.50 -56.28 -20.00
CA VAL A 453 -17.13 -55.91 -20.37
C VAL A 453 -16.74 -56.60 -21.67
N LEU A 454 -16.33 -55.84 -22.68
CA LEU A 454 -15.92 -56.36 -23.99
C LEU A 454 -14.53 -57.02 -23.94
N SER A 455 -14.38 -58.09 -24.72
CA SER A 455 -13.08 -58.66 -25.07
C SER A 455 -12.25 -57.71 -25.94
N THR A 456 -10.97 -58.04 -26.16
CA THR A 456 -10.07 -57.33 -27.09
C THR A 456 -10.67 -57.11 -28.47
N THR A 457 -11.49 -58.06 -28.96
CA THR A 457 -12.18 -58.02 -30.26
C THR A 457 -13.52 -57.27 -30.24
N GLY A 458 -13.88 -56.67 -29.10
CA GLY A 458 -15.09 -55.88 -28.95
C GLY A 458 -16.37 -56.71 -28.81
N THR A 459 -16.28 -57.92 -28.24
CA THR A 459 -17.44 -58.79 -28.05
C THR A 459 -17.64 -59.15 -26.58
N PHE A 460 -18.89 -59.19 -26.15
CA PHE A 460 -19.31 -59.76 -24.87
C PHE A 460 -20.53 -60.68 -25.07
N ARG A 461 -20.56 -61.79 -24.33
CA ARG A 461 -21.68 -62.71 -24.26
C ARG A 461 -21.93 -63.07 -22.80
N GLY A 462 -23.11 -62.70 -22.29
CA GLY A 462 -23.59 -63.14 -20.98
C GLY A 462 -24.04 -64.61 -20.99
N SER A 463 -24.15 -65.22 -19.81
CA SER A 463 -24.25 -66.68 -19.63
C SER A 463 -25.37 -67.37 -20.45
N SER A 464 -25.12 -68.63 -20.83
CA SER A 464 -25.97 -69.45 -21.69
C SER A 464 -27.05 -70.27 -20.97
N GLY A 465 -27.25 -70.02 -19.66
CA GLY A 465 -28.21 -70.71 -18.78
C GLY A 465 -29.68 -70.42 -19.04
N THR A 466 -30.52 -70.57 -18.01
CA THR A 466 -31.98 -70.33 -18.05
C THR A 466 -32.38 -68.85 -18.04
N GLY A 467 -31.48 -67.94 -17.66
CA GLY A 467 -31.72 -66.49 -17.63
C GLY A 467 -31.51 -65.74 -18.97
N PRO A 468 -31.54 -64.39 -18.91
CA PRO A 468 -31.39 -63.52 -20.07
C PRO A 468 -30.08 -63.73 -20.82
N ARG A 469 -30.18 -63.91 -22.13
CA ARG A 469 -29.04 -64.02 -23.04
C ARG A 469 -28.71 -62.65 -23.62
N VAL A 470 -27.58 -62.09 -23.17
CA VAL A 470 -27.04 -60.81 -23.61
C VAL A 470 -25.89 -61.02 -24.59
N SER A 471 -25.91 -60.29 -25.72
CA SER A 471 -24.79 -60.18 -26.65
C SER A 471 -24.53 -58.73 -27.00
N LEU A 472 -23.32 -58.27 -26.69
CA LEU A 472 -22.84 -56.93 -27.00
C LEU A 472 -21.68 -57.05 -28.00
N ARG A 473 -21.68 -56.20 -29.01
CA ARG A 473 -20.60 -56.14 -30.00
C ARG A 473 -20.32 -54.69 -30.38
N LEU A 474 -19.03 -54.35 -30.45
CA LEU A 474 -18.52 -53.06 -30.94
C LEU A 474 -17.32 -53.31 -31.85
N SER A 475 -17.29 -52.65 -33.01
CA SER A 475 -16.17 -52.71 -33.94
C SER A 475 -15.31 -51.46 -33.81
N ASN A 476 -14.05 -51.61 -33.39
CA ASN A 476 -13.08 -50.52 -33.39
C ASN A 476 -12.73 -50.01 -34.80
N LYS A 477 -12.91 -50.83 -35.85
CA LYS A 477 -12.65 -50.45 -37.25
C LYS A 477 -13.77 -49.64 -37.90
N SER A 478 -15.03 -50.02 -37.64
CA SER A 478 -16.19 -49.45 -38.34
C SER A 478 -17.11 -48.63 -37.44
N GLY A 479 -16.83 -48.57 -36.13
CA GLY A 479 -17.70 -47.98 -35.12
C GLY A 479 -19.03 -48.72 -34.94
N LYS A 480 -19.30 -49.80 -35.69
CA LYS A 480 -20.58 -50.52 -35.66
C LYS A 480 -20.79 -51.19 -34.30
N TYR A 481 -21.91 -50.90 -33.66
CA TYR A 481 -22.32 -51.56 -32.42
C TYR A 481 -23.61 -52.38 -32.59
N THR A 482 -23.78 -53.37 -31.72
CA THR A 482 -24.99 -54.20 -31.62
C THR A 482 -25.22 -54.60 -30.18
N VAL A 483 -26.42 -54.34 -29.69
CA VAL A 483 -26.95 -54.84 -28.41
C VAL A 483 -28.05 -55.83 -28.76
N ARG A 484 -27.98 -57.04 -28.22
CA ARG A 484 -29.05 -58.05 -28.33
C ARG A 484 -29.32 -58.67 -26.98
N VAL A 485 -30.58 -58.71 -26.63
CA VAL A 485 -31.10 -59.42 -25.46
C VAL A 485 -32.18 -60.38 -25.92
N SER A 486 -32.19 -61.57 -25.35
CA SER A 486 -33.24 -62.57 -25.60
C SER A 486 -33.43 -63.42 -24.35
N ARG A 487 -34.59 -64.05 -24.18
CA ARG A 487 -34.94 -64.80 -22.96
C ARG A 487 -35.07 -63.92 -21.72
N ASP A 488 -35.57 -62.72 -21.93
CA ASP A 488 -35.81 -61.74 -20.87
C ASP A 488 -37.30 -61.43 -20.76
N ASP A 489 -37.71 -60.79 -19.68
CA ASP A 489 -39.06 -60.25 -19.51
C ASP A 489 -39.02 -58.74 -19.76
N LEU A 490 -39.43 -58.31 -20.96
CA LEU A 490 -39.36 -56.89 -21.34
C LEU A 490 -40.64 -56.12 -21.03
N ARG A 491 -41.67 -56.78 -20.47
CA ARG A 491 -42.95 -56.13 -20.14
C ARG A 491 -42.78 -54.94 -19.18
N PRO A 492 -41.97 -55.02 -18.12
CA PRO A 492 -41.78 -53.91 -17.19
C PRO A 492 -41.11 -52.69 -17.83
N MET A 493 -40.33 -52.88 -18.91
CA MET A 493 -39.52 -51.81 -19.53
C MET A 493 -40.21 -51.12 -20.72
N LEU A 494 -41.15 -51.81 -21.39
CA LEU A 494 -41.72 -51.34 -22.67
C LEU A 494 -43.17 -50.88 -22.57
N ALA A 495 -43.83 -51.02 -21.41
CA ALA A 495 -45.23 -50.61 -21.18
C ALA A 495 -46.18 -51.05 -22.32
N VAL A 496 -46.05 -52.31 -22.75
CA VAL A 496 -46.87 -52.90 -23.82
C VAL A 496 -47.90 -53.83 -23.21
N ASP A 497 -49.18 -53.59 -23.52
CA ASP A 497 -50.28 -54.44 -23.10
C ASP A 497 -50.54 -55.62 -24.05
N ASN A 498 -51.19 -56.65 -23.52
CA ASN A 498 -51.61 -57.82 -24.30
C ASN A 498 -52.89 -57.53 -25.10
N GLU A 499 -52.77 -56.67 -26.10
CA GLU A 499 -53.86 -56.16 -26.92
C GLU A 499 -53.71 -56.54 -28.41
N THR A 500 -54.75 -56.26 -29.19
CA THR A 500 -54.69 -56.34 -30.67
C THR A 500 -54.79 -54.92 -31.21
N GLY A 501 -53.81 -54.50 -32.01
CA GLY A 501 -53.79 -53.17 -32.59
C GLY A 501 -52.43 -52.77 -33.14
N SER A 502 -52.38 -51.59 -33.76
CA SER A 502 -51.13 -50.94 -34.15
C SER A 502 -51.14 -49.49 -33.71
N ARG A 503 -50.03 -49.06 -33.12
CA ARG A 503 -49.83 -47.69 -32.63
C ARG A 503 -48.34 -47.35 -32.61
N PRO A 504 -47.96 -46.06 -32.59
CA PRO A 504 -46.62 -45.69 -32.18
C PRO A 504 -46.41 -46.01 -30.68
N LEU A 505 -45.18 -46.37 -30.33
CA LEU A 505 -44.73 -46.55 -28.95
C LEU A 505 -43.39 -45.85 -28.79
N GLU A 506 -43.35 -44.80 -27.98
CA GLU A 506 -42.10 -44.13 -27.62
C GLU A 506 -41.41 -44.89 -26.50
N VAL A 507 -40.15 -45.25 -26.72
CA VAL A 507 -39.34 -45.99 -25.74
C VAL A 507 -38.03 -45.22 -25.53
N PRO A 508 -37.75 -44.74 -24.31
CA PRO A 508 -36.44 -44.19 -23.96
C PRO A 508 -35.40 -45.32 -23.99
N VAL A 509 -34.32 -45.12 -24.72
CA VAL A 509 -33.21 -46.05 -24.85
C VAL A 509 -31.91 -45.29 -24.67
N THR A 510 -31.10 -45.72 -23.71
CA THR A 510 -29.77 -45.17 -23.48
C THR A 510 -28.72 -46.22 -23.77
N LEU A 511 -27.59 -45.82 -24.35
CA LEU A 511 -26.42 -46.67 -24.54
C LEU A 511 -25.18 -45.93 -24.01
N PHE A 512 -24.47 -46.60 -23.12
CA PHE A 512 -23.20 -46.18 -22.55
C PHE A 512 -22.08 -47.10 -23.01
N VAL A 513 -20.92 -46.52 -23.31
CA VAL A 513 -19.70 -47.26 -23.66
C VAL A 513 -18.50 -46.55 -23.02
N SER A 514 -17.89 -47.12 -21.98
CA SER A 514 -16.93 -46.39 -21.12
C SER A 514 -15.68 -45.89 -21.80
N ARG A 515 -15.23 -46.56 -22.87
CA ARG A 515 -14.05 -46.18 -23.67
C ARG A 515 -14.42 -45.70 -25.07
N ALA A 516 -15.70 -45.52 -25.35
CA ALA A 516 -16.09 -44.70 -26.47
C ALA A 516 -15.99 -43.24 -26.03
N ARG A 517 -15.52 -42.39 -26.93
CA ARG A 517 -15.40 -40.94 -26.72
C ARG A 517 -16.80 -40.27 -26.71
N THR A 518 -17.77 -40.82 -25.98
CA THR A 518 -19.21 -40.48 -26.02
C THR A 518 -19.79 -40.35 -24.61
N ALA A 519 -20.59 -39.32 -24.34
CA ALA A 519 -21.44 -39.26 -23.16
C ALA A 519 -22.60 -40.28 -23.26
N MET A 520 -23.22 -40.62 -22.12
CA MET A 520 -24.50 -41.35 -22.09
C MET A 520 -25.49 -40.62 -23.00
N ALA A 521 -25.93 -41.27 -24.08
CA ALA A 521 -26.87 -40.66 -25.01
C ALA A 521 -28.23 -41.33 -24.84
N GLU A 522 -29.21 -40.54 -24.40
CA GLU A 522 -30.60 -40.93 -24.23
C GLU A 522 -31.40 -40.57 -25.49
N ASN A 523 -32.11 -41.56 -26.04
CA ASN A 523 -32.98 -41.35 -27.20
C ASN A 523 -34.38 -41.87 -26.93
N ARG A 524 -35.41 -41.13 -27.35
CA ARG A 524 -36.77 -41.67 -27.47
C ARG A 524 -36.97 -42.22 -28.88
N LEU A 525 -37.04 -43.54 -28.98
CA LEU A 525 -37.30 -44.29 -30.21
C LEU A 525 -38.80 -44.55 -30.35
N GLU A 526 -39.42 -44.05 -31.41
CA GLU A 526 -40.84 -44.26 -31.70
C GLU A 526 -41.06 -45.55 -32.53
N PHE A 527 -41.20 -46.68 -31.84
CA PHE A 527 -41.45 -47.95 -32.50
C PHE A 527 -42.83 -47.99 -33.15
N SER A 528 -42.90 -48.48 -34.39
CA SER A 528 -44.17 -48.95 -34.96
C SER A 528 -44.54 -50.26 -34.28
N LEU A 529 -45.45 -50.20 -33.30
CA LEU A 529 -45.93 -51.34 -32.55
C LEU A 529 -47.06 -52.03 -33.31
N VAL A 530 -46.96 -53.35 -33.43
CA VAL A 530 -48.03 -54.24 -33.92
C VAL A 530 -48.21 -55.36 -32.90
N SER A 531 -49.40 -55.41 -32.30
CA SER A 531 -49.77 -56.38 -31.27
C SER A 531 -50.87 -57.31 -31.74
N THR A 532 -50.77 -58.59 -31.38
CA THR A 532 -51.84 -59.57 -31.53
C THR A 532 -52.07 -60.25 -30.18
N ARG A 533 -53.25 -60.03 -29.59
CA ARG A 533 -53.61 -60.55 -28.26
C ARG A 533 -53.33 -62.06 -28.17
N GLY A 534 -52.67 -62.46 -27.09
CA GLY A 534 -52.33 -63.84 -26.77
C GLY A 534 -51.24 -64.48 -27.64
N ARG A 535 -50.71 -63.77 -28.64
CA ARG A 535 -49.63 -64.25 -29.52
C ARG A 535 -48.33 -63.49 -29.29
N ARG A 536 -48.17 -62.32 -29.92
CA ARG A 536 -46.93 -61.54 -29.91
C ARG A 536 -47.19 -60.06 -30.11
N SER A 537 -46.38 -59.22 -29.49
CA SER A 537 -46.26 -57.80 -29.79
C SER A 537 -44.88 -57.52 -30.36
N ARG A 538 -44.81 -56.71 -31.42
CA ARG A 538 -43.55 -56.38 -32.10
C ARG A 538 -43.45 -54.89 -32.32
N GLY A 539 -42.36 -54.31 -31.83
CA GLY A 539 -41.95 -52.98 -32.23
C GLY A 539 -40.84 -53.06 -33.27
N SER A 540 -40.96 -52.26 -34.32
CA SER A 540 -39.83 -51.98 -35.21
C SER A 540 -39.61 -50.48 -35.36
N TRP A 541 -38.35 -50.08 -35.26
CA TRP A 541 -37.92 -48.71 -35.52
C TRP A 541 -36.81 -48.72 -36.57
N ARG A 542 -36.92 -47.82 -37.56
CA ARG A 542 -35.84 -47.44 -38.46
C ARG A 542 -35.73 -45.93 -38.49
N GLY A 543 -34.57 -45.40 -38.14
CA GLY A 543 -34.29 -43.98 -38.24
C GLY A 543 -34.00 -43.55 -39.69
N PRO A 544 -34.23 -42.28 -40.03
CA PRO A 544 -33.63 -41.68 -41.22
C PRO A 544 -32.09 -41.73 -41.11
N LYS A 545 -31.38 -41.78 -42.25
CA LYS A 545 -29.91 -41.76 -42.27
C LYS A 545 -29.43 -40.53 -41.46
N GLN A 546 -28.57 -40.76 -40.46
CA GLN A 546 -27.83 -39.74 -39.69
C GLN A 546 -28.56 -39.03 -38.53
N ARG A 547 -29.36 -39.74 -37.72
CA ARG A 547 -29.84 -39.27 -36.40
C ARG A 547 -28.87 -39.65 -35.28
N LEU A 548 -28.52 -38.69 -34.43
CA LEU A 548 -27.71 -38.91 -33.22
C LEU A 548 -28.55 -39.52 -32.09
N LEU A 549 -27.92 -40.29 -31.21
CA LEU A 549 -28.58 -40.94 -30.06
C LEU A 549 -29.05 -39.90 -29.03
N ASP A 550 -28.51 -38.68 -29.03
CA ASP A 550 -29.02 -37.54 -28.24
C ASP A 550 -30.26 -36.85 -28.86
N GLY A 551 -30.78 -37.37 -29.98
CA GLY A 551 -31.94 -36.83 -30.66
C GLY A 551 -31.65 -35.64 -31.59
N ALA A 552 -30.42 -35.14 -31.68
CA ALA A 552 -30.06 -34.08 -32.60
C ALA A 552 -29.95 -34.58 -34.05
N PHE A 553 -30.44 -33.77 -34.99
CA PHE A 553 -30.31 -33.98 -36.43
C PHE A 553 -29.26 -33.03 -36.98
N GLN A 554 -28.38 -33.53 -37.85
CA GLN A 554 -27.54 -32.63 -38.63
C GLN A 554 -28.33 -32.07 -39.82
N THR A 555 -28.29 -30.75 -40.02
CA THR A 555 -28.86 -30.10 -41.21
C THR A 555 -28.18 -30.65 -42.46
N LEU A 556 -28.93 -31.34 -43.32
CA LEU A 556 -28.37 -32.03 -44.50
C LEU A 556 -27.98 -31.08 -45.64
N ARG A 557 -28.28 -29.77 -45.53
CA ARG A 557 -27.72 -28.74 -46.40
C ARG A 557 -27.48 -27.46 -45.61
N THR A 558 -26.31 -27.36 -44.98
CA THR A 558 -25.72 -26.05 -44.67
C THR A 558 -24.94 -25.62 -45.91
N LYS A 559 -25.52 -24.71 -46.69
CA LYS A 559 -24.86 -24.10 -47.84
C LYS A 559 -24.45 -22.71 -47.41
N VAL A 560 -23.18 -22.52 -47.09
CA VAL A 560 -22.64 -21.17 -46.90
C VAL A 560 -22.20 -20.68 -48.27
N VAL A 561 -22.95 -19.73 -48.82
CA VAL A 561 -22.61 -19.11 -50.10
C VAL A 561 -22.00 -17.76 -49.79
N CYS A 562 -20.68 -17.69 -49.85
CA CYS A 562 -19.96 -16.42 -49.71
C CYS A 562 -19.81 -15.81 -51.10
N THR A 563 -20.75 -14.96 -51.48
CA THR A 563 -20.58 -14.06 -52.61
C THR A 563 -20.02 -12.76 -52.08
N LYS A 564 -18.94 -12.23 -52.69
CA LYS A 564 -18.43 -10.88 -52.38
C LYS A 564 -19.52 -9.86 -52.77
N VAL A 565 -20.39 -9.53 -51.83
CA VAL A 565 -21.00 -8.20 -51.73
C VAL A 565 -20.23 -7.54 -50.59
N ILE A 566 -19.76 -6.32 -50.81
CA ILE A 566 -18.80 -5.64 -49.91
C ILE A 566 -19.22 -5.82 -48.43
N GLY A 567 -18.41 -6.55 -47.65
CA GLY A 567 -18.47 -6.55 -46.18
C GLY A 567 -18.80 -7.84 -45.40
N GLY A 568 -19.22 -8.98 -46.01
CA GLY A 568 -19.59 -10.15 -45.18
C GLY A 568 -20.08 -11.44 -45.85
N TYR A 569 -20.62 -12.37 -45.04
CA TYR A 569 -21.03 -13.74 -45.38
C TYR A 569 -22.55 -13.97 -45.33
N VAL A 570 -23.08 -14.88 -46.15
CA VAL A 570 -24.49 -15.33 -46.08
C VAL A 570 -24.56 -16.83 -45.85
N MET A 571 -25.31 -17.23 -44.83
CA MET A 571 -25.53 -18.64 -44.47
C MET A 571 -26.93 -19.09 -44.86
N GLN A 572 -27.03 -20.32 -45.37
CA GLN A 572 -28.29 -21.04 -45.57
C GLN A 572 -28.23 -22.38 -44.86
N ALA A 573 -29.22 -22.65 -44.02
CA ALA A 573 -29.39 -23.92 -43.32
C ALA A 573 -30.78 -24.50 -43.60
N SER A 574 -30.86 -25.83 -43.70
CA SER A 574 -32.13 -26.54 -43.79
C SER A 574 -32.07 -27.87 -43.07
N GLY A 575 -33.14 -28.23 -42.35
CA GLY A 575 -33.18 -29.40 -41.49
C GLY A 575 -34.59 -29.91 -41.23
N VAL A 576 -34.67 -30.97 -40.44
CA VAL A 576 -35.93 -31.62 -40.01
C VAL A 576 -36.24 -31.23 -38.57
N ILE A 577 -37.51 -31.15 -38.22
CA ILE A 577 -38.04 -30.85 -36.90
C ILE A 577 -38.49 -32.17 -36.25
N TYR A 578 -37.96 -32.49 -35.06
CA TYR A 578 -38.21 -33.75 -34.35
C TYR A 578 -38.54 -33.46 -32.87
N PRO A 579 -39.36 -34.28 -32.17
CA PRO A 579 -39.92 -35.58 -32.57
C PRO A 579 -41.03 -35.57 -33.62
N MET A 580 -40.93 -36.50 -34.59
CA MET A 580 -42.11 -36.94 -35.35
C MET A 580 -43.08 -37.52 -34.32
N GLY A 581 -44.27 -36.92 -34.22
CA GLY A 581 -45.23 -37.20 -33.14
C GLY A 581 -45.51 -36.00 -32.23
N SER A 582 -44.57 -35.05 -32.11
CA SER A 582 -44.92 -33.73 -31.58
C SER A 582 -45.98 -33.12 -32.49
N GLY A 583 -46.97 -32.46 -31.90
CA GLY A 583 -48.02 -31.78 -32.66
C GLY A 583 -47.42 -30.82 -33.71
N PRO A 584 -48.27 -30.24 -34.55
CA PRO A 584 -47.81 -29.19 -35.45
C PRO A 584 -47.08 -28.08 -34.68
N VAL A 585 -45.88 -27.67 -35.10
CA VAL A 585 -45.15 -26.61 -34.40
C VAL A 585 -45.85 -25.28 -34.62
N MET A 586 -46.26 -24.67 -33.51
CA MET A 586 -46.92 -23.36 -33.45
C MET A 586 -46.08 -22.41 -32.61
N PRO A 587 -45.32 -21.50 -33.25
CA PRO A 587 -44.68 -20.41 -32.54
C PRO A 587 -45.71 -19.59 -31.76
N THR A 588 -45.51 -19.44 -30.45
CA THR A 588 -46.32 -18.61 -29.54
C THR A 588 -45.56 -17.39 -29.03
N GLY A 589 -44.29 -17.26 -29.41
CA GLY A 589 -43.41 -16.15 -29.06
C GLY A 589 -42.32 -15.96 -30.11
N ASP A 590 -41.44 -14.99 -29.87
CA ASP A 590 -40.38 -14.64 -30.80
C ASP A 590 -39.43 -15.82 -31.03
N VAL A 591 -39.06 -16.02 -32.29
CA VAL A 591 -38.10 -17.06 -32.67
C VAL A 591 -36.70 -16.49 -32.56
N THR A 592 -35.87 -17.10 -31.72
CA THR A 592 -34.49 -16.63 -31.51
C THR A 592 -33.52 -17.49 -32.28
N VAL A 593 -32.66 -16.88 -33.08
CA VAL A 593 -31.63 -17.54 -33.89
C VAL A 593 -30.26 -17.07 -33.42
N ARG A 594 -29.40 -17.99 -32.98
CA ARG A 594 -28.00 -17.71 -32.66
C ARG A 594 -27.09 -18.46 -33.62
N LEU A 595 -26.05 -17.79 -34.08
CA LEU A 595 -25.05 -18.32 -35.01
C LEU A 595 -23.66 -18.17 -34.38
N ALA A 596 -22.86 -19.23 -34.41
CA ALA A 596 -21.59 -19.34 -33.70
C ALA A 596 -21.72 -18.82 -32.25
N ASP A 597 -20.77 -18.01 -31.83
CA ASP A 597 -20.76 -17.32 -30.52
C ASP A 597 -21.38 -15.91 -30.59
N GLY A 598 -22.04 -15.56 -31.71
CA GLY A 598 -22.63 -14.25 -31.92
C GLY A 598 -23.88 -14.00 -31.06
N ASP A 599 -24.31 -12.73 -31.06
CA ASP A 599 -25.54 -12.32 -30.38
C ASP A 599 -26.79 -12.97 -31.00
N PRO A 600 -27.81 -13.28 -30.18
CA PRO A 600 -29.04 -13.87 -30.66
C PRO A 600 -29.83 -12.87 -31.50
N VAL A 601 -30.22 -13.28 -32.69
CA VAL A 601 -31.11 -12.52 -33.58
C VAL A 601 -32.55 -12.92 -33.31
N VAL A 602 -33.39 -11.93 -33.06
CA VAL A 602 -34.82 -12.15 -32.79
C VAL A 602 -35.62 -11.99 -34.07
N ILE A 603 -36.47 -12.97 -34.38
CA ILE A 603 -37.54 -12.87 -35.37
C ILE A 603 -38.84 -12.67 -34.59
N PRO A 604 -39.40 -11.44 -34.57
CA PRO A 604 -40.61 -11.17 -33.83
C PRO A 604 -41.76 -12.07 -34.30
N LEU A 605 -42.57 -12.58 -33.38
CA LEU A 605 -43.73 -13.40 -33.71
C LEU A 605 -44.66 -12.67 -34.70
N ALA A 606 -44.84 -11.36 -34.50
CA ALA A 606 -45.65 -10.51 -35.37
C ALA A 606 -45.14 -10.45 -36.83
N ALA A 607 -43.85 -10.73 -37.06
CA ALA A 607 -43.26 -10.75 -38.39
C ALA A 607 -43.37 -12.12 -39.10
N LEU A 608 -43.81 -13.18 -38.38
CA LEU A 608 -43.99 -14.52 -38.95
C LEU A 608 -45.37 -14.65 -39.60
N ARG A 609 -45.38 -14.80 -40.93
CA ARG A 609 -46.60 -15.04 -41.71
C ARG A 609 -46.97 -16.51 -41.66
N ARG A 610 -48.12 -16.83 -41.04
CA ARG A 610 -48.73 -18.17 -41.05
C ARG A 610 -49.49 -18.42 -42.35
N GLY A 611 -49.33 -19.60 -42.94
CA GLY A 611 -50.14 -20.10 -44.06
C GLY A 611 -50.49 -21.58 -43.89
N GLY A 612 -51.41 -22.10 -44.70
CA GLY A 612 -51.89 -23.49 -44.64
C GLY A 612 -53.28 -23.62 -44.00
N ALA A 613 -54.05 -24.64 -44.41
CA ALA A 613 -55.47 -24.79 -44.05
C ALA A 613 -55.72 -25.40 -42.66
N SER A 614 -54.71 -26.03 -42.06
CA SER A 614 -54.82 -26.66 -40.73
C SER A 614 -53.51 -26.48 -39.97
N GLU A 615 -53.52 -26.84 -38.68
CA GLU A 615 -52.30 -26.86 -37.89
C GLU A 615 -51.24 -27.79 -38.49
N ALA A 616 -51.62 -29.03 -38.81
CA ALA A 616 -50.71 -30.05 -39.37
C ALA A 616 -50.13 -29.65 -40.74
N THR A 617 -50.86 -28.82 -41.49
CA THR A 617 -50.41 -28.32 -42.80
C THR A 617 -49.80 -26.93 -42.74
N SER A 618 -49.65 -26.34 -41.55
CA SER A 618 -49.22 -24.95 -41.42
C SER A 618 -47.76 -24.73 -41.83
N THR A 619 -47.53 -23.51 -42.30
CA THR A 619 -46.20 -22.97 -42.60
C THR A 619 -46.03 -21.62 -41.92
N TRP A 620 -44.84 -21.35 -41.42
CA TRP A 620 -44.51 -20.08 -40.78
C TRP A 620 -43.34 -19.46 -41.52
N LYS A 621 -43.56 -18.32 -42.17
CA LYS A 621 -42.59 -17.70 -43.07
C LYS A 621 -42.25 -16.28 -42.61
N TYR A 622 -40.96 -16.01 -42.52
CA TYR A 622 -40.39 -14.69 -42.32
C TYR A 622 -39.46 -14.33 -43.48
N THR A 623 -39.46 -13.07 -43.90
CA THR A 623 -38.58 -12.55 -44.95
C THR A 623 -38.34 -11.07 -44.73
N ASP A 624 -37.08 -10.69 -44.52
CA ASP A 624 -36.61 -9.30 -44.42
C ASP A 624 -35.19 -9.24 -44.98
N LYS A 625 -34.98 -8.60 -46.13
CA LYS A 625 -33.66 -8.61 -46.78
C LYS A 625 -32.60 -7.79 -46.04
N THR A 626 -33.01 -6.95 -45.09
CA THR A 626 -32.14 -6.03 -44.35
C THR A 626 -31.77 -6.54 -42.96
N ALA A 627 -32.52 -7.51 -42.42
CA ALA A 627 -32.27 -8.09 -41.12
C ALA A 627 -31.10 -9.11 -41.11
N PRO A 628 -30.44 -9.33 -39.95
CA PRO A 628 -29.40 -10.35 -39.79
C PRO A 628 -29.87 -11.79 -40.09
N VAL A 629 -31.17 -12.07 -39.92
CA VAL A 629 -31.83 -13.23 -40.53
C VAL A 629 -32.66 -12.72 -41.70
N SER A 630 -32.33 -13.14 -42.92
CA SER A 630 -33.02 -12.63 -44.12
C SER A 630 -34.25 -13.42 -44.54
N ALA A 631 -34.30 -14.71 -44.17
CA ALA A 631 -35.49 -15.52 -44.34
C ALA A 631 -35.51 -16.68 -43.33
N PHE A 632 -36.71 -17.00 -42.85
CA PHE A 632 -36.96 -18.22 -42.08
C PHE A 632 -38.26 -18.86 -42.56
N LEU A 633 -38.30 -20.18 -42.64
CA LEU A 633 -39.47 -20.94 -43.07
C LEU A 633 -39.57 -22.24 -42.30
N LEU A 634 -40.67 -22.41 -41.58
CA LEU A 634 -41.09 -23.64 -40.93
C LEU A 634 -42.20 -24.30 -41.75
N LYS A 635 -42.12 -25.62 -41.97
CA LYS A 635 -43.15 -26.41 -42.66
C LYS A 635 -43.53 -27.63 -41.85
N ASN A 636 -44.76 -27.65 -41.32
CA ASN A 636 -45.25 -28.80 -40.55
C ASN A 636 -45.50 -30.04 -41.43
N THR A 637 -45.94 -29.87 -42.68
CA THR A 637 -46.16 -30.99 -43.62
C THR A 637 -44.92 -31.84 -43.89
N LYS A 638 -43.75 -31.19 -44.00
CA LYS A 638 -42.46 -31.86 -44.24
C LYS A 638 -41.63 -32.01 -42.98
N ARG A 639 -42.14 -31.56 -41.83
CA ARG A 639 -41.40 -31.38 -40.59
C ARG A 639 -40.03 -30.79 -40.85
N ALA A 640 -39.98 -29.68 -41.57
CA ALA A 640 -38.73 -29.12 -42.06
C ALA A 640 -38.64 -27.62 -41.77
N PHE A 641 -37.42 -27.15 -41.53
CA PHE A 641 -37.12 -25.73 -41.47
C PHE A 641 -36.09 -25.34 -42.52
N THR A 642 -36.13 -24.09 -42.96
CA THR A 642 -35.04 -23.44 -43.68
C THR A 642 -34.77 -22.07 -43.08
N LEU A 643 -33.49 -21.72 -42.92
CA LEU A 643 -33.01 -20.46 -42.41
C LEU A 643 -32.01 -19.87 -43.42
N LYS A 644 -32.09 -18.57 -43.68
CA LYS A 644 -31.11 -17.80 -44.44
C LYS A 644 -30.79 -16.52 -43.69
N THR A 645 -29.51 -16.18 -43.59
CA THR A 645 -29.05 -14.97 -42.90
C THR A 645 -28.97 -13.78 -43.86
N GLY A 646 -28.96 -12.57 -43.32
CA GLY A 646 -28.46 -11.37 -44.01
C GLY A 646 -26.94 -11.42 -44.14
N LEU A 647 -26.33 -10.29 -44.51
CA LEU A 647 -24.87 -10.15 -44.57
C LEU A 647 -24.30 -10.17 -43.14
N ILE A 648 -23.48 -11.17 -42.83
CA ILE A 648 -22.81 -11.32 -41.54
C ILE A 648 -21.37 -10.78 -41.66
N PRO A 649 -20.94 -9.81 -40.84
CA PRO A 649 -19.56 -9.34 -40.80
C PRO A 649 -18.55 -10.47 -40.58
N VAL A 650 -17.33 -10.30 -41.11
CA VAL A 650 -16.30 -11.36 -41.14
C VAL A 650 -15.79 -11.75 -39.74
N ASP A 651 -15.77 -10.79 -38.84
CA ASP A 651 -15.39 -10.85 -37.42
C ASP A 651 -16.47 -11.49 -36.53
N ALA A 652 -17.75 -11.41 -36.92
CA ALA A 652 -18.88 -11.91 -36.12
C ALA A 652 -19.03 -13.45 -36.10
N LEU A 653 -18.22 -14.20 -36.87
CA LEU A 653 -18.37 -15.66 -37.01
C LEU A 653 -17.42 -16.51 -36.15
N GLY A 654 -16.57 -15.91 -35.31
CA GLY A 654 -15.92 -16.47 -34.10
C GLY A 654 -15.07 -17.75 -34.19
N GLY A 655 -15.35 -18.68 -35.11
CA GLY A 655 -14.76 -20.01 -35.21
C GLY A 655 -14.57 -20.52 -36.64
N LEU A 656 -14.92 -19.74 -37.68
CA LEU A 656 -14.52 -20.07 -39.05
C LEU A 656 -13.14 -19.45 -39.37
N PRO A 657 -12.08 -20.26 -39.55
CA PRO A 657 -10.76 -19.72 -39.88
C PRO A 657 -10.80 -18.94 -41.19
N LEU A 658 -10.21 -17.74 -41.19
CA LEU A 658 -10.10 -16.85 -42.35
C LEU A 658 -9.14 -17.36 -43.46
N GLY A 659 -8.74 -18.64 -43.37
CA GLY A 659 -7.78 -19.28 -44.25
C GLY A 659 -8.19 -19.20 -45.71
N ARG A 660 -7.28 -18.69 -46.56
CA ARG A 660 -7.48 -18.61 -48.02
C ARG A 660 -7.19 -19.94 -48.74
N SER A 661 -6.93 -21.03 -48.01
CA SER A 661 -6.57 -22.33 -48.57
C SER A 661 -7.81 -23.21 -48.78
N VAL A 662 -7.92 -23.87 -49.94
CA VAL A 662 -8.98 -24.88 -50.15
C VAL A 662 -8.71 -26.03 -49.19
N GLY A 663 -9.74 -26.57 -48.53
CA GLY A 663 -9.62 -27.65 -47.55
C GLY A 663 -9.55 -27.22 -46.08
N THR A 664 -9.44 -25.91 -45.79
CA THR A 664 -9.55 -25.39 -44.41
C THR A 664 -10.92 -25.78 -43.83
N ARG A 665 -10.93 -26.17 -42.55
CA ARG A 665 -12.11 -26.67 -41.81
C ARG A 665 -12.46 -25.72 -40.67
N GLY A 666 -13.75 -25.57 -40.37
CA GLY A 666 -14.22 -24.84 -39.20
C GLY A 666 -15.68 -25.08 -38.91
N ASP A 667 -16.07 -24.89 -37.64
CA ASP A 667 -17.40 -25.22 -37.15
C ASP A 667 -18.27 -23.97 -37.03
N VAL A 668 -19.57 -24.12 -37.30
CA VAL A 668 -20.54 -23.04 -37.09
C VAL A 668 -21.70 -23.56 -36.27
N ALA A 669 -21.77 -23.17 -35.00
CA ALA A 669 -22.95 -23.46 -34.18
C ALA A 669 -24.18 -22.71 -34.70
N ILE A 670 -25.34 -23.35 -34.68
CA ILE A 670 -26.62 -22.76 -35.00
C ILE A 670 -27.58 -23.21 -33.90
N ARG A 671 -28.20 -22.24 -33.23
CA ARG A 671 -29.27 -22.48 -32.28
C ARG A 671 -30.53 -21.75 -32.73
N ILE A 672 -31.67 -22.44 -32.74
CA ILE A 672 -32.97 -21.84 -33.02
C ILE A 672 -33.90 -22.21 -31.87
N ASP A 673 -34.39 -21.22 -31.16
CA ASP A 673 -35.34 -21.39 -30.07
C ASP A 673 -36.72 -20.93 -30.57
N ILE A 674 -37.69 -21.85 -30.59
CA ILE A 674 -39.08 -21.59 -31.00
C ILE A 674 -39.99 -21.79 -29.79
N PRO A 675 -40.46 -20.71 -29.15
CA PRO A 675 -41.46 -20.80 -28.08
C PRO A 675 -42.75 -21.41 -28.64
N THR A 676 -43.29 -22.43 -27.97
CA THR A 676 -44.61 -23.00 -28.27
C THR A 676 -45.44 -23.10 -26.99
N ALA A 677 -46.75 -23.35 -27.10
CA ALA A 677 -47.61 -23.58 -25.93
C ALA A 677 -47.15 -24.77 -25.06
N GLN A 678 -46.36 -25.69 -25.62
CA GLN A 678 -45.83 -26.89 -24.95
C GLN A 678 -44.41 -26.68 -24.42
N GLY A 679 -43.89 -25.45 -24.47
CA GLY A 679 -42.52 -25.09 -24.13
C GLY A 679 -41.68 -24.68 -25.35
N THR A 680 -40.43 -24.30 -25.10
CA THR A 680 -39.52 -23.86 -26.16
C THR A 680 -38.89 -25.04 -26.86
N ILE A 681 -39.15 -25.18 -28.15
CA ILE A 681 -38.45 -26.14 -29.00
C ILE A 681 -37.09 -25.54 -29.34
N VAL A 682 -36.03 -26.19 -28.87
CA VAL A 682 -34.64 -25.78 -29.06
C VAL A 682 -33.98 -26.67 -30.11
N PHE A 683 -33.60 -26.08 -31.24
CA PHE A 683 -32.76 -26.73 -32.25
C PHE A 683 -31.32 -26.30 -32.02
N ARG A 684 -30.39 -27.25 -31.95
CA ARG A 684 -28.95 -26.99 -31.91
C ARG A 684 -28.24 -27.85 -32.93
N THR A 685 -27.34 -27.25 -33.69
CA THR A 685 -26.46 -27.98 -34.60
C THR A 685 -25.13 -27.25 -34.74
N THR A 686 -24.03 -27.98 -34.82
CA THR A 686 -22.70 -27.39 -35.03
C THR A 686 -22.05 -28.09 -36.23
N PRO A 687 -22.47 -27.78 -37.46
CA PRO A 687 -21.87 -28.36 -38.66
C PRO A 687 -20.40 -27.93 -38.85
N GLU A 688 -19.54 -28.91 -39.11
CA GLU A 688 -18.22 -28.69 -39.71
C GLU A 688 -18.39 -28.27 -41.17
N LEU A 689 -17.68 -27.21 -41.56
CA LEU A 689 -17.61 -26.68 -42.91
C LEU A 689 -16.18 -26.79 -43.45
N VAL A 690 -16.05 -27.18 -44.72
CA VAL A 690 -14.79 -27.18 -45.46
C VAL A 690 -14.82 -26.11 -46.54
N ARG A 691 -13.72 -25.39 -46.70
CA ARG A 691 -13.51 -24.43 -47.79
C ARG A 691 -13.38 -25.16 -49.12
N ALA A 692 -14.34 -24.96 -50.02
CA ALA A 692 -14.39 -25.58 -51.34
C ALA A 692 -13.62 -24.74 -52.39
N ALA A 693 -13.32 -25.35 -53.55
CA ALA A 693 -12.76 -24.63 -54.69
C ALA A 693 -13.76 -23.60 -55.24
N GLY A 694 -13.36 -22.33 -55.31
CA GLY A 694 -14.17 -21.17 -55.71
C GLY A 694 -14.02 -19.99 -54.74
N PRO A 695 -14.40 -18.75 -55.13
CA PRO A 695 -14.25 -17.58 -54.26
C PRO A 695 -15.11 -17.75 -52.99
N TYR A 696 -14.41 -17.87 -51.85
CA TYR A 696 -14.94 -17.85 -50.48
C TYR A 696 -16.01 -18.89 -50.12
N ARG A 697 -16.27 -19.91 -50.95
CA ARG A 697 -17.37 -20.87 -50.72
C ARG A 697 -17.04 -21.91 -49.64
N TRP A 698 -17.90 -22.03 -48.62
CA TRP A 698 -17.82 -23.05 -47.57
C TRP A 698 -18.96 -24.06 -47.69
N THR A 699 -18.61 -25.34 -47.69
CA THR A 699 -19.59 -26.43 -47.78
C THR A 699 -19.24 -27.52 -46.79
N ARG A 700 -20.24 -28.19 -46.24
CA ARG A 700 -20.01 -29.37 -45.42
C ARG A 700 -19.24 -30.44 -46.23
N PRO A 701 -18.16 -31.05 -45.69
CA PRO A 701 -17.51 -32.18 -46.35
C PRO A 701 -18.52 -33.31 -46.55
N ALA A 702 -18.46 -33.99 -47.70
CA ALA A 702 -19.31 -35.15 -47.93
C ALA A 702 -19.08 -36.18 -46.80
N PRO A 703 -20.15 -36.80 -46.24
CA PRO A 703 -19.96 -37.88 -45.27
C PRO A 703 -19.10 -38.99 -45.88
N LEU A 704 -18.27 -39.64 -45.05
CA LEU A 704 -17.33 -40.69 -45.49
C LEU A 704 -17.99 -41.96 -46.07
N LEU A 705 -19.31 -42.01 -46.21
CA LEU A 705 -20.01 -43.04 -46.98
C LEU A 705 -21.17 -42.43 -47.78
N ARG A 706 -21.20 -42.76 -49.09
CA ARG A 706 -22.30 -42.48 -50.03
C ARG A 706 -23.61 -43.18 -49.60
#